data_AF-A0AAU7EWD7-F1
#
_entry.id   AF-A0AAU7EWD7-F1
#
_cell.length_a   1.000
_cell.length_b   1.000
_cell.length_c   1.000
_cell.angle_alpha   90.00
_cell.angle_beta   90.00
_cell.angle_gamma   90.00
#
_symmetry.space_group_name_H-M   'P 1'
#
loop_
_entity.id
_entity.type
_entity.pdbx_description
1 polymer ?
#
loop_
_entity_poly.entity_id
_entity_poly.type
_entity_poly.pdbx_seq_one_letter_code
_entity_poly.pdbx_strand_id
1 'polypeptide(L)'
;MSTGLLEQRQQYRTGYEYGPFKGETDHDNDGKKEIDCSGLLYRMLKDAGYTIPYLTTSGLNTDTTYFDVIPLAEVQPGDIALWINFHGHTGVIEDISGSPVRDRGNFFGSQSSNGPKSAKYGAGSGYWPMPEKFLRPRPQFRGAQPAPAPNPAPAPAPAGPAPLMSFQYPFRKADGQQFSDADEIYKALENESAGHYLLGSNKFWHGGIHISNASAPQCVLNEPIRCMADGEVVAYRLNEDYLRSTFGTGETAKNLDYSSSFCLVRHEYKSAPNSEDGPNKGKQNGLVFYSLYMHLLPYKHYPLAENEKPNPIVTMTVKDFKAYDDFPASNNFPYPGKLAKHTKLEILEKRSVEDVTYAKGKILFGSVKHGSTKVRDVGQEVWFAYLKNDEPYQNSSHKAIWVADAIPERARPKYWQGKVKAKTTQRLAMYGAPTNLANGQPAGARIENNREITVGSVIEFDSKDVLNLVVGDKMRRMAPCIPVVASIWNDNGTAPSNFWAIIESEKDSQYTQWESLTPTNFDVVTTSVGIKAGDPIGYLGKIENLVNENGLTDNKFQVHVEIFTTQTEVKDFLDNVAALKVGRQYLHLPKGAQLKKKMPATGTSEPLKEEHAIDLGKMPVVKEGNEDWYELSVNDEDRSVSGLVKKSDAKVITPHDWTKMGFQLVEESNSASDGFLDPDDMPQFFKDLLKKIDKNHDGKVEPSELADALKSTETRQHWSKLVAHHPTEWKDDTKSEKWKRLDTLLEGSEKLLKHEKERIDSYVFWDKLADKTPAGTGLIYHFHPIGFVSNFLAMEDDNDLKWLKVERGQLTFDVEGNDLEDPANPLHMYFSRKVHWPGGVSGITIGRGYDLGQRPTPETDLAAVGIKEPLLSWLLGSKGLSGVAARNYLNSASQEIRKSFITRKQQYQLFVPVYEFMKSEVIRISDKADVVHLYGHLNWDSTNPKIQDMAIDLIYRGDYTGDARALIQRHMTNNDLSAFSAVIGDRSKWGNVPDDRFNKRVDYLR
;
A
#
# COMPACT_ATOMS: atom_id res chain seq x y z
N MET A 1 17.80 10.98 -28.05
CA MET A 1 18.60 11.88 -27.19
C MET A 1 18.06 13.28 -27.39
N SER A 2 17.73 14.02 -26.33
CA SER A 2 17.31 15.42 -26.47
C SER A 2 18.47 16.23 -27.07
N THR A 3 18.16 17.10 -28.04
CA THR A 3 19.15 18.04 -28.58
C THR A 3 19.60 19.04 -27.52
N GLY A 4 18.92 19.16 -26.37
CA GLY A 4 19.21 20.15 -25.34
C GLY A 4 18.68 21.54 -25.66
N LEU A 5 18.10 21.73 -26.86
CA LEU A 5 17.63 23.01 -27.37
C LEU A 5 16.32 23.43 -26.70
N LEU A 6 15.36 22.52 -26.53
CA LEU A 6 14.07 22.84 -25.93
C LEU A 6 14.17 23.23 -24.46
N GLU A 7 15.19 22.74 -23.77
CA GLU A 7 15.50 23.06 -22.38
C GLU A 7 15.99 24.53 -22.25
N GLN A 8 16.60 25.10 -23.31
CA GLN A 8 17.03 26.50 -23.30
C GLN A 8 15.88 27.49 -23.50
N ARG A 9 14.69 27.05 -23.94
CA ARG A 9 13.59 27.95 -24.34
C ARG A 9 13.21 28.96 -23.25
N GLN A 10 13.28 28.57 -21.97
CA GLN A 10 12.90 29.44 -20.85
C GLN A 10 13.82 30.66 -20.73
N GLN A 11 15.11 30.53 -21.09
CA GLN A 11 16.07 31.63 -21.04
C GLN A 11 15.80 32.70 -22.09
N TYR A 12 15.06 32.35 -23.15
CA TYR A 12 14.81 33.21 -24.31
C TYR A 12 13.38 33.76 -24.37
N ARG A 13 12.52 33.46 -23.38
CA ARG A 13 11.12 33.92 -23.34
C ARG A 13 10.95 35.37 -22.87
N THR A 14 11.93 35.95 -22.20
CA THR A 14 11.90 37.31 -21.67
C THR A 14 13.22 38.02 -21.92
N GLY A 15 13.20 39.36 -22.04
CA GLY A 15 14.41 40.17 -22.26
C GLY A 15 14.94 40.15 -23.69
N TYR A 16 14.16 39.66 -24.65
CA TYR A 16 14.50 39.65 -26.07
C TYR A 16 13.34 40.16 -26.91
N GLU A 17 13.64 40.78 -28.05
CA GLU A 17 12.68 41.09 -29.09
C GLU A 17 13.22 40.77 -30.48
N TYR A 18 12.35 40.80 -31.49
CA TYR A 18 12.78 40.46 -32.85
C TYR A 18 13.50 41.63 -33.51
N GLY A 19 14.74 41.39 -33.93
CA GLY A 19 15.49 42.31 -34.78
C GLY A 19 16.66 41.60 -35.46
N PRO A 20 17.40 42.27 -36.36
CA PRO A 20 18.39 41.65 -37.26
C PRO A 20 19.70 41.23 -36.57
N PHE A 21 19.75 41.30 -35.24
CA PHE A 21 20.94 41.06 -34.44
C PHE A 21 20.90 39.69 -33.76
N LYS A 22 22.01 39.28 -33.15
CA LYS A 22 22.19 37.92 -32.61
C LYS A 22 21.78 37.81 -31.14
N GLY A 23 21.10 38.81 -30.55
CA GLY A 23 20.69 38.83 -29.14
C GLY A 23 21.82 39.09 -28.14
N GLU A 24 22.88 39.82 -28.50
CA GLU A 24 24.00 40.15 -27.58
C GLU A 24 23.73 41.40 -26.78
N THR A 25 23.22 42.40 -27.48
CA THR A 25 23.06 43.77 -27.04
C THR A 25 21.62 44.21 -27.29
N ASP A 26 21.19 45.14 -26.45
CA ASP A 26 19.96 45.91 -26.59
C ASP A 26 20.35 47.17 -27.38
N HIS A 27 20.00 47.20 -28.67
CA HIS A 27 20.46 48.24 -29.60
C HIS A 27 19.62 49.50 -29.53
N ASP A 28 18.34 49.41 -29.17
CA ASP A 28 17.43 50.54 -29.05
C ASP A 28 17.23 51.05 -27.60
N ASN A 29 17.81 50.36 -26.61
CA ASN A 29 17.76 50.62 -25.17
C ASN A 29 16.35 50.51 -24.57
N ASP A 30 15.49 49.67 -25.12
CA ASP A 30 14.14 49.43 -24.61
C ASP A 30 14.10 48.41 -23.44
N GLY A 31 15.25 47.84 -23.09
CA GLY A 31 15.41 46.82 -22.07
C GLY A 31 15.35 45.38 -22.61
N LYS A 32 15.29 45.19 -23.93
CA LYS A 32 15.29 43.87 -24.59
C LYS A 32 16.36 43.79 -25.68
N LYS A 33 16.95 42.60 -25.81
CA LYS A 33 17.97 42.34 -26.83
C LYS A 33 17.33 41.90 -28.14
N GLU A 34 17.76 42.47 -29.25
CA GLU A 34 17.24 42.11 -30.56
C GLU A 34 17.85 40.80 -31.05
N ILE A 35 17.00 39.82 -31.34
CA ILE A 35 17.40 38.48 -31.76
C ILE A 35 16.58 38.00 -32.96
N ASP A 36 17.26 37.67 -34.05
CA ASP A 36 16.64 37.06 -35.22
C ASP A 36 16.49 35.54 -35.03
N CYS A 37 15.82 34.88 -35.98
CA CYS A 37 15.56 33.44 -35.88
C CYS A 37 16.82 32.56 -35.89
N SER A 38 17.82 32.93 -36.68
CA SER A 38 19.08 32.18 -36.76
C SER A 38 20.01 32.51 -35.59
N GLY A 39 19.97 33.75 -35.09
CA GLY A 39 20.66 34.20 -33.87
C GLY A 39 20.12 33.49 -32.63
N LEU A 40 18.80 33.33 -32.51
CA LEU A 40 18.17 32.55 -31.46
C LEU A 40 18.67 31.11 -31.47
N LEU A 41 18.62 30.46 -32.64
CA LEU A 41 19.08 29.08 -32.76
C LEU A 41 20.57 28.93 -32.43
N TYR A 42 21.42 29.83 -32.91
CA TYR A 42 22.85 29.84 -32.58
C TYR A 42 23.10 29.91 -31.07
N ARG A 43 22.37 30.79 -30.37
CA ARG A 43 22.50 30.90 -28.92
C ARG A 43 21.99 29.67 -28.19
N MET A 44 20.82 29.17 -28.57
CA MET A 44 20.26 27.95 -27.98
C MET A 44 21.21 26.76 -28.17
N LEU A 45 21.88 26.64 -29.33
CA LEU A 45 22.91 25.64 -29.57
C LEU A 45 24.12 25.84 -28.66
N LYS A 46 24.61 27.07 -28.52
CA LYS A 46 25.74 27.39 -27.65
C LYS A 46 25.45 27.07 -26.18
N ASP A 47 24.27 27.44 -25.69
CA ASP A 47 23.87 27.20 -24.29
C ASP A 47 23.54 25.73 -24.03
N ALA A 48 23.05 25.02 -25.05
CA ALA A 48 22.94 23.56 -25.01
C ALA A 48 24.32 22.85 -25.05
N GLY A 49 25.42 23.59 -25.21
CA GLY A 49 26.79 23.07 -25.16
C GLY A 49 27.39 22.71 -26.52
N TYR A 50 26.79 23.13 -27.63
CA TYR A 50 27.34 22.87 -28.97
C TYR A 50 28.38 23.92 -29.37
N THR A 51 29.48 23.43 -29.93
CA THR A 51 30.52 24.19 -30.63
C THR A 51 30.22 24.18 -32.12
N ILE A 52 29.11 24.81 -32.50
CA ILE A 52 28.69 24.98 -33.90
C ILE A 52 28.76 26.48 -34.24
N PRO A 53 29.43 26.87 -35.34
CA PRO A 53 29.51 28.28 -35.72
C PRO A 53 28.12 28.82 -36.08
N TYR A 54 27.95 30.14 -35.98
CA TYR A 54 26.73 30.80 -36.42
C TYR A 54 26.50 30.56 -37.92
N LEU A 55 25.32 30.05 -38.27
CA LEU A 55 24.85 29.88 -39.64
C LEU A 55 23.53 30.63 -39.81
N THR A 56 23.40 31.37 -40.92
CA THR A 56 22.10 31.93 -41.32
C THR A 56 21.13 30.80 -41.71
N THR A 57 19.83 31.07 -41.82
CA THR A 57 18.86 30.07 -42.29
C THR A 57 19.26 29.43 -43.63
N SER A 58 19.84 30.21 -44.55
CA SER A 58 20.37 29.70 -45.82
C SER A 58 21.62 28.82 -45.64
N GLY A 59 22.50 29.18 -44.70
CA GLY A 59 23.64 28.36 -44.31
C GLY A 59 23.20 27.03 -43.69
N LEU A 60 22.19 27.03 -42.82
CA LEU A 60 21.61 25.82 -42.24
C LEU A 60 21.03 24.89 -43.32
N ASN A 61 20.39 25.44 -44.36
CA ASN A 61 19.84 24.63 -45.44
C ASN A 61 20.91 23.84 -46.20
N THR A 62 22.11 24.42 -46.37
CA THR A 62 23.20 23.81 -47.17
C THR A 62 24.24 23.08 -46.34
N ASP A 63 24.18 23.16 -45.01
CA ASP A 63 25.15 22.50 -44.14
C ASP A 63 25.01 20.98 -44.16
N THR A 64 26.16 20.31 -44.31
CA THR A 64 26.31 18.85 -44.19
C THR A 64 27.35 18.47 -43.13
N THR A 65 27.90 19.46 -42.43
CA THR A 65 29.02 19.28 -41.49
C THR A 65 28.51 19.11 -40.07
N TYR A 66 27.64 20.02 -39.61
CA TYR A 66 27.20 20.15 -38.22
C TYR A 66 25.82 19.56 -37.96
N PHE A 67 24.97 19.44 -38.98
CA PHE A 67 23.60 18.94 -38.82
C PHE A 67 23.32 17.72 -39.70
N ASP A 68 22.48 16.82 -39.18
CA ASP A 68 21.86 15.75 -39.96
C ASP A 68 20.48 16.19 -40.44
N VAL A 69 20.13 15.84 -41.68
CA VAL A 69 18.79 16.09 -42.25
C VAL A 69 17.84 15.01 -41.76
N ILE A 70 16.75 15.41 -41.12
CA ILE A 70 15.79 14.48 -40.52
C ILE A 70 14.56 14.35 -41.43
N PRO A 71 14.18 13.13 -41.86
CA PRO A 71 12.95 12.91 -42.58
C PRO A 71 11.73 13.19 -41.67
N LEU A 72 10.63 13.71 -42.22
CA LEU A 72 9.42 14.12 -41.47
C LEU A 72 8.92 13.04 -40.49
N ALA A 73 9.00 11.76 -40.89
CA ALA A 73 8.59 10.62 -40.07
C ALA A 73 9.44 10.41 -38.80
N GLU A 74 10.62 11.02 -38.70
CA GLU A 74 11.58 10.87 -37.60
C GLU A 74 11.82 12.18 -36.81
N VAL A 75 11.15 13.27 -37.21
CA VAL A 75 11.22 14.55 -36.51
C VAL A 75 10.75 14.38 -35.07
N GLN A 76 11.50 14.93 -34.13
CA GLN A 76 11.21 14.91 -32.70
C GLN A 76 11.24 16.34 -32.14
N PRO A 77 10.57 16.57 -30.99
CA PRO A 77 10.80 17.76 -30.19
C PRO A 77 12.30 17.98 -29.97
N GLY A 78 12.78 19.19 -30.24
CA GLY A 78 14.20 19.56 -30.18
C GLY A 78 14.90 19.58 -31.54
N ASP A 79 14.30 19.04 -32.59
CA ASP A 79 14.80 19.21 -33.95
C ASP A 79 14.56 20.63 -34.45
N ILE A 80 15.34 21.04 -35.45
CA ILE A 80 15.29 22.38 -36.03
C ILE A 80 14.46 22.32 -37.29
N ALA A 81 13.41 23.12 -37.37
CA ALA A 81 12.65 23.36 -38.59
C ALA A 81 13.28 24.48 -39.41
N LEU A 82 13.27 24.31 -40.73
CA LEU A 82 13.64 25.32 -41.71
C LEU A 82 12.47 25.62 -42.64
N TRP A 83 12.15 26.91 -42.73
CA TRP A 83 11.25 27.52 -43.71
C TRP A 83 12.07 28.34 -44.69
N ILE A 84 12.64 27.67 -45.69
CA ILE A 84 13.63 28.25 -46.60
C ILE A 84 12.96 29.24 -47.55
N ASN A 85 11.85 28.83 -48.16
CA ASN A 85 11.12 29.62 -49.15
C ASN A 85 10.03 30.49 -48.51
N PHE A 86 9.71 30.23 -47.23
CA PHE A 86 8.73 30.97 -46.47
C PHE A 86 9.40 31.85 -45.41
N HIS A 87 9.68 33.11 -45.77
CA HIS A 87 10.34 34.14 -44.95
C HIS A 87 11.77 33.83 -44.46
N GLY A 88 12.42 32.76 -44.95
CA GLY A 88 13.81 32.43 -44.60
C GLY A 88 13.99 32.19 -43.10
N HIS A 89 13.10 31.41 -42.50
CA HIS A 89 12.96 31.28 -41.05
C HIS A 89 13.47 29.94 -40.50
N THR A 90 13.89 29.93 -39.23
CA THR A 90 14.22 28.71 -38.50
C THR A 90 13.72 28.75 -37.06
N GLY A 91 13.43 27.59 -36.50
CA GLY A 91 13.10 27.45 -35.09
C GLY A 91 13.15 26.00 -34.63
N VAL A 92 12.99 25.78 -33.32
CA VAL A 92 13.12 24.47 -32.69
C VAL A 92 11.73 23.87 -32.52
N ILE A 93 11.50 22.67 -33.04
CA ILE A 93 10.24 21.93 -32.91
C ILE A 93 9.95 21.64 -31.44
N GLU A 94 8.79 22.06 -30.96
CA GLU A 94 8.28 21.76 -29.62
C GLU A 94 7.41 20.50 -29.64
N ASP A 95 6.62 20.33 -30.70
CA ASP A 95 5.88 19.11 -30.99
C ASP A 95 5.52 19.00 -32.48
N ILE A 96 5.09 17.80 -32.85
CA ILE A 96 4.62 17.46 -34.18
C ILE A 96 3.47 16.45 -34.02
N SER A 97 2.34 16.76 -34.62
CA SER A 97 1.03 16.12 -34.44
C SER A 97 0.28 16.00 -35.78
N GLY A 98 -0.86 15.31 -35.75
CA GLY A 98 -1.59 14.89 -36.95
C GLY A 98 -1.38 13.40 -37.20
N SER A 99 -2.34 12.57 -36.80
CA SER A 99 -2.35 11.14 -37.15
C SER A 99 -3.36 10.95 -38.29
N PRO A 100 -3.01 10.25 -39.38
CA PRO A 100 -1.79 9.43 -39.57
C PRO A 100 -0.60 10.12 -40.28
N VAL A 101 -0.68 11.39 -40.69
CA VAL A 101 0.22 11.98 -41.71
C VAL A 101 1.35 12.89 -41.15
N ARG A 102 1.34 13.24 -39.85
CA ARG A 102 2.25 14.19 -39.17
C ARG A 102 2.38 15.52 -39.90
N ASP A 103 1.26 16.20 -40.05
CA ASP A 103 1.09 17.37 -40.91
C ASP A 103 0.99 18.71 -40.18
N ARG A 104 1.18 18.77 -38.85
CA ARG A 104 1.12 20.00 -38.04
C ARG A 104 1.94 19.91 -36.75
N GLY A 105 2.16 21.00 -36.04
CA GLY A 105 2.89 21.01 -34.76
C GLY A 105 3.13 22.40 -34.19
N ASN A 106 3.94 22.50 -33.15
CA ASN A 106 4.44 23.78 -32.62
C ASN A 106 5.96 23.87 -32.70
N PHE A 107 6.48 25.08 -32.89
CA PHE A 107 7.89 25.38 -32.87
C PHE A 107 8.17 26.65 -32.07
N PHE A 108 9.33 26.70 -31.42
CA PHE A 108 9.85 27.88 -30.73
C PHE A 108 10.83 28.60 -31.66
N GLY A 109 10.58 29.86 -31.97
CA GLY A 109 11.41 30.66 -32.88
C GLY A 109 11.34 32.14 -32.53
N SER A 110 12.21 32.96 -33.14
CA SER A 110 12.13 34.42 -33.03
C SER A 110 11.43 34.97 -34.27
N GLN A 111 10.11 35.06 -34.20
CA GLN A 111 9.22 35.39 -35.32
C GLN A 111 8.17 36.46 -34.99
N SER A 112 8.32 37.15 -33.86
CA SER A 112 7.40 38.22 -33.48
C SER A 112 8.11 39.41 -32.86
N SER A 113 7.53 40.60 -33.03
CA SER A 113 8.05 41.84 -32.47
C SER A 113 8.35 41.78 -30.97
N ASN A 114 7.69 40.89 -30.21
CA ASN A 114 7.90 40.76 -28.77
C ASN A 114 8.90 39.64 -28.40
N GLY A 115 9.69 39.16 -29.37
CA GLY A 115 10.77 38.19 -29.15
C GLY A 115 10.40 36.72 -29.40
N PRO A 116 11.30 35.81 -28.96
CA PRO A 116 11.15 34.38 -29.14
C PRO A 116 9.90 33.79 -28.49
N LYS A 117 9.09 33.07 -29.28
CA LYS A 117 7.88 32.43 -28.79
C LYS A 117 7.51 31.17 -29.56
N SER A 118 6.62 30.40 -28.94
CA SER A 118 5.97 29.24 -29.55
C SER A 118 4.97 29.67 -30.62
N ALA A 119 4.97 29.01 -31.78
CA ALA A 119 4.00 29.19 -32.85
C ALA A 119 3.61 27.85 -33.49
N LYS A 120 2.36 27.75 -33.96
CA LYS A 120 1.85 26.58 -34.70
C LYS A 120 2.37 26.58 -36.13
N TYR A 121 2.63 25.41 -36.69
CA TYR A 121 2.95 25.19 -38.10
C TYR A 121 2.18 24.02 -38.71
N GLY A 122 2.09 23.98 -40.04
CA GLY A 122 1.40 22.93 -40.79
C GLY A 122 -0.13 23.08 -40.86
N ALA A 123 -0.84 21.98 -41.08
CA ALA A 123 -2.29 21.94 -41.27
C ALA A 123 -3.04 22.64 -40.13
N GLY A 124 -3.82 23.66 -40.48
CA GLY A 124 -4.61 24.43 -39.51
C GLY A 124 -3.82 25.48 -38.71
N SER A 125 -2.56 25.76 -39.03
CA SER A 125 -1.78 26.83 -38.38
C SER A 125 -2.22 28.25 -38.79
N GLY A 126 -2.81 28.40 -39.97
CA GLY A 126 -3.28 29.67 -40.53
C GLY A 126 -2.19 30.61 -41.07
N TYR A 127 -0.90 30.37 -40.78
CA TYR A 127 0.20 31.22 -41.24
C TYR A 127 1.47 30.43 -41.57
N TRP A 128 2.00 29.64 -40.64
CA TRP A 128 3.23 28.87 -40.88
C TRP A 128 2.94 27.56 -41.62
N PRO A 129 3.40 27.37 -42.86
CA PRO A 129 3.24 26.10 -43.58
C PRO A 129 4.09 24.99 -42.94
N MET A 130 4.01 23.77 -43.48
CA MET A 130 4.95 22.72 -43.07
C MET A 130 6.40 23.13 -43.40
N PRO A 131 7.36 22.93 -42.48
CA PRO A 131 8.78 23.14 -42.76
C PRO A 131 9.23 22.32 -43.97
N GLU A 132 10.04 22.90 -44.85
CA GLU A 132 10.55 22.13 -46.00
C GLU A 132 11.69 21.19 -45.60
N LYS A 133 12.36 21.46 -44.48
CA LYS A 133 13.50 20.67 -44.01
C LYS A 133 13.58 20.67 -42.48
N PHE A 134 13.98 19.53 -41.92
CA PHE A 134 14.27 19.38 -40.50
C PHE A 134 15.72 19.00 -40.30
N LEU A 135 16.36 19.55 -39.27
CA LEU A 135 17.77 19.33 -38.95
C LEU A 135 17.93 18.89 -37.49
N ARG A 136 18.93 18.06 -37.23
CA ARG A 136 19.37 17.72 -35.87
C ARG A 136 20.86 18.02 -35.73
N PRO A 137 21.32 18.77 -34.72
CA PRO A 137 22.76 19.00 -34.52
C PRO A 137 23.46 17.69 -34.18
N ARG A 138 24.61 17.45 -34.82
CA ARG A 138 25.39 16.22 -34.60
C ARG A 138 25.99 16.21 -33.19
N PRO A 139 25.81 15.12 -32.41
CA PRO A 139 26.26 15.05 -31.01
C PRO A 139 27.76 15.30 -30.82
N GLN A 140 28.59 14.96 -31.82
CA GLN A 140 30.05 15.14 -31.78
C GLN A 140 30.50 16.61 -31.66
N PHE A 141 29.64 17.58 -31.97
CA PHE A 141 29.94 19.00 -31.78
C PHE A 141 29.48 19.52 -30.41
N ARG A 142 28.91 18.69 -29.54
CA ARG A 142 28.55 19.05 -28.18
C ARG A 142 29.76 18.86 -27.27
N GLY A 143 30.34 19.96 -26.77
CA GLY A 143 31.51 19.92 -25.90
C GLY A 143 31.19 19.32 -24.53
N ALA A 144 32.18 18.73 -23.87
CA ALA A 144 32.08 18.38 -22.46
C ALA A 144 32.01 19.67 -21.64
N GLN A 145 30.83 19.99 -21.09
CA GLN A 145 30.73 21.09 -20.15
C GLN A 145 31.50 20.74 -18.87
N PRO A 146 32.36 21.64 -18.36
CA PRO A 146 32.82 21.56 -16.98
C PRO A 146 31.59 21.64 -16.08
N ALA A 147 31.52 20.77 -15.08
CA ALA A 147 30.49 20.84 -14.06
C ALA A 147 30.46 22.28 -13.49
N PRO A 148 29.28 22.94 -13.43
CA PRO A 148 29.18 24.20 -12.73
C PRO A 148 29.67 24.00 -11.30
N ALA A 149 30.54 24.90 -10.82
CA ALA A 149 30.78 24.97 -9.39
C ALA A 149 29.42 25.08 -8.69
N PRO A 150 29.14 24.25 -7.67
CA PRO A 150 27.84 24.22 -7.04
C PRO A 150 27.54 25.63 -6.50
N ASN A 151 26.51 26.29 -7.03
CA ASN A 151 25.83 27.29 -6.23
C ASN A 151 25.42 26.56 -4.94
N PRO A 152 25.69 27.13 -3.75
CA PRO A 152 25.27 26.51 -2.50
C PRO A 152 23.80 26.19 -2.68
N ALA A 153 23.47 24.92 -2.52
CA ALA A 153 22.11 24.45 -2.60
C ALA A 153 21.24 25.46 -1.83
N PRO A 154 20.04 25.87 -2.33
CA PRO A 154 19.02 26.27 -1.38
C PRO A 154 19.04 25.17 -0.35
N ALA A 155 19.37 25.53 0.90
CA ALA A 155 19.56 24.55 1.96
C ALA A 155 18.42 23.56 1.78
N PRO A 156 18.72 22.24 1.59
CA PRO A 156 17.68 21.28 1.34
C PRO A 156 16.60 21.60 2.35
N ALA A 157 15.37 21.87 1.88
CA ALA A 157 14.24 21.81 2.80
C ALA A 157 14.49 20.50 3.56
N PRO A 158 14.73 20.57 4.88
CA PRO A 158 15.41 19.52 5.61
C PRO A 158 14.75 18.24 5.15
N ALA A 159 15.55 17.33 4.58
CA ALA A 159 15.02 16.10 4.03
C ALA A 159 14.03 15.59 5.07
N GLY A 160 12.74 15.57 4.72
CA GLY A 160 11.73 15.04 5.61
C GLY A 160 12.29 13.71 6.12
N PRO A 161 12.15 13.39 7.42
CA PRO A 161 12.72 12.17 7.97
C PRO A 161 12.39 11.02 7.01
N ALA A 162 13.40 10.20 6.68
CA ALA A 162 13.20 9.05 5.79
C ALA A 162 11.91 8.33 6.22
N PRO A 163 11.03 7.94 5.27
CA PRO A 163 9.74 7.39 5.63
C PRO A 163 9.95 6.23 6.60
N LEU A 164 9.31 6.33 7.77
CA LEU A 164 9.40 5.30 8.80
C LEU A 164 8.90 3.97 8.22
N MET A 165 9.54 2.88 8.62
CA MET A 165 9.12 1.53 8.25
C MET A 165 7.64 1.34 8.57
N SER A 166 6.87 0.88 7.58
CA SER A 166 5.46 0.53 7.78
C SER A 166 5.32 -0.85 8.41
N PHE A 167 4.24 -1.05 9.18
CA PHE A 167 3.91 -2.33 9.82
C PHE A 167 2.45 -2.70 9.54
N GLN A 168 2.18 -4.00 9.39
CA GLN A 168 0.83 -4.59 9.28
C GLN A 168 0.80 -5.97 9.91
N TYR A 169 -0.38 -6.44 10.29
CA TYR A 169 -0.56 -7.81 10.75
C TYR A 169 -0.40 -8.83 9.61
N PRO A 170 0.01 -10.09 9.91
CA PRO A 170 0.41 -11.06 8.89
C PRO A 170 -0.74 -11.63 8.05
N PHE A 171 -1.99 -11.38 8.41
CA PHE A 171 -3.17 -11.79 7.63
C PHE A 171 -4.32 -10.79 7.83
N ARG A 172 -5.34 -10.91 6.99
CA ARG A 172 -6.51 -10.02 6.97
C ARG A 172 -7.79 -10.78 7.29
N LYS A 173 -8.85 -10.04 7.57
CA LYS A 173 -10.22 -10.57 7.68
C LYS A 173 -10.68 -11.14 6.33
N ALA A 174 -11.74 -11.94 6.33
CA ALA A 174 -12.28 -12.59 5.13
C ALA A 174 -12.79 -11.61 4.06
N ASP A 175 -13.08 -10.35 4.43
CA ASP A 175 -13.46 -9.27 3.53
C ASP A 175 -12.26 -8.47 2.99
N GLY A 176 -11.03 -8.90 3.30
CA GLY A 176 -9.79 -8.26 2.86
C GLY A 176 -9.40 -7.02 3.68
N GLN A 177 -10.12 -6.69 4.76
CA GLN A 177 -9.79 -5.58 5.66
C GLN A 177 -8.75 -5.97 6.72
N GLN A 178 -8.01 -4.98 7.22
CA GLN A 178 -7.11 -5.15 8.35
C GLN A 178 -7.86 -5.33 9.68
N PHE A 179 -7.21 -5.97 10.63
CA PHE A 179 -7.67 -6.03 12.02
C PHE A 179 -7.54 -4.67 12.69
N SER A 180 -8.49 -4.33 13.56
CA SER A 180 -8.48 -3.02 14.20
C SER A 180 -7.48 -2.91 15.36
N ASP A 181 -7.19 -4.04 16.00
CA ASP A 181 -6.18 -4.19 17.05
C ASP A 181 -5.75 -5.67 17.20
N ALA A 182 -4.82 -5.91 18.12
CA ALA A 182 -4.30 -7.25 18.40
C ALA A 182 -5.34 -8.18 19.03
N ASP A 183 -6.31 -7.65 19.78
CA ASP A 183 -7.31 -8.48 20.48
C ASP A 183 -8.25 -9.17 19.48
N GLU A 184 -8.62 -8.49 18.38
CA GLU A 184 -9.36 -9.14 17.29
C GLU A 184 -8.60 -10.31 16.66
N ILE A 185 -7.26 -10.21 16.55
CA ILE A 185 -6.42 -11.29 16.01
C ILE A 185 -6.30 -12.42 17.01
N TYR A 186 -6.03 -12.11 18.27
CA TYR A 186 -6.00 -13.12 19.32
C TYR A 186 -7.32 -13.87 19.38
N LYS A 187 -8.46 -13.19 19.19
CA LYS A 187 -9.77 -13.82 19.12
C LYS A 187 -9.89 -14.82 17.96
N ALA A 188 -9.31 -14.52 16.81
CA ALA A 188 -9.24 -15.46 15.69
C ALA A 188 -8.31 -16.64 16.01
N LEU A 189 -7.17 -16.38 16.66
CA LEU A 189 -6.19 -17.39 17.06
C LEU A 189 -6.66 -18.30 18.21
N GLU A 190 -7.72 -17.94 18.95
CA GLU A 190 -8.36 -18.83 19.94
C GLU A 190 -8.89 -20.14 19.32
N ASN A 191 -9.06 -20.18 18.00
CA ASN A 191 -9.45 -21.39 17.27
C ASN A 191 -8.26 -22.34 16.99
N GLU A 192 -7.02 -21.90 17.24
CA GLU A 192 -5.86 -22.78 17.15
C GLU A 192 -5.79 -23.69 18.38
N SER A 193 -5.56 -24.99 18.15
CA SER A 193 -5.41 -25.99 19.21
C SER A 193 -3.96 -26.21 19.65
N ALA A 194 -2.99 -25.72 18.88
CA ALA A 194 -1.56 -25.89 19.11
C ALA A 194 -0.74 -24.88 18.27
N GLY A 195 0.58 -24.85 18.47
CA GLY A 195 1.50 -23.95 17.76
C GLY A 195 1.46 -22.52 18.31
N HIS A 196 1.33 -22.40 19.63
CA HIS A 196 1.36 -21.12 20.31
C HIS A 196 2.80 -20.73 20.61
N TYR A 197 3.15 -19.46 20.40
CA TYR A 197 4.29 -18.87 21.10
C TYR A 197 4.01 -19.02 22.59
N LEU A 198 4.93 -19.37 23.48
CA LEU A 198 6.36 -19.64 23.33
C LEU A 198 6.69 -21.13 23.55
N LEU A 199 5.66 -21.96 23.75
CA LEU A 199 5.80 -23.36 24.11
C LEU A 199 4.98 -24.25 23.17
N GLY A 200 5.70 -25.16 22.52
CA GLY A 200 5.13 -26.24 21.74
C GLY A 200 4.76 -27.44 22.61
N SER A 201 4.30 -28.50 21.95
CA SER A 201 4.09 -29.80 22.57
C SER A 201 5.37 -30.29 23.25
N ASN A 202 5.23 -31.03 24.35
CA ASN A 202 6.36 -31.60 25.12
C ASN A 202 7.35 -30.58 25.70
N LYS A 203 6.91 -29.34 25.95
CA LYS A 203 7.73 -28.26 26.53
C LYS A 203 8.90 -27.84 25.63
N PHE A 204 8.77 -27.98 24.31
CA PHE A 204 9.76 -27.47 23.36
C PHE A 204 9.61 -25.94 23.20
N TRP A 205 10.73 -25.21 23.12
CA TRP A 205 10.70 -23.78 22.81
C TRP A 205 10.13 -23.58 21.41
N HIS A 206 9.07 -22.77 21.28
CA HIS A 206 8.40 -22.53 20.01
C HIS A 206 8.48 -21.03 19.66
N GLY A 207 9.34 -20.71 18.70
CA GLY A 207 9.76 -19.34 18.37
C GLY A 207 8.72 -18.46 17.66
N GLY A 208 7.53 -19.00 17.37
CA GLY A 208 6.53 -18.36 16.53
C GLY A 208 5.09 -18.73 16.87
N ILE A 209 4.18 -18.44 15.95
CA ILE A 209 2.77 -18.81 16.02
C ILE A 209 2.34 -19.56 14.77
N HIS A 210 1.37 -20.46 14.91
CA HIS A 210 0.66 -21.03 13.78
C HIS A 210 -0.56 -20.19 13.42
N ILE A 211 -0.76 -19.97 12.12
CA ILE A 211 -2.00 -19.44 11.56
C ILE A 211 -2.51 -20.52 10.61
N SER A 212 -3.72 -21.01 10.83
CA SER A 212 -4.30 -22.10 10.05
C SER A 212 -5.67 -21.80 9.46
N ASN A 213 -6.21 -22.75 8.71
CA ASN A 213 -7.59 -22.66 8.22
C ASN A 213 -8.66 -22.61 9.33
N ALA A 214 -8.32 -22.87 10.60
CA ALA A 214 -9.23 -22.69 11.73
C ALA A 214 -9.34 -21.22 12.17
N SER A 215 -8.23 -20.47 12.18
CA SER A 215 -8.20 -19.04 12.52
C SER A 215 -8.36 -18.12 11.31
N ALA A 216 -7.89 -18.55 10.14
CA ALA A 216 -7.86 -17.78 8.91
C ALA A 216 -8.20 -18.65 7.68
N PRO A 217 -9.43 -19.20 7.57
CA PRO A 217 -9.85 -20.03 6.43
C PRO A 217 -9.72 -19.32 5.07
N GLN A 218 -9.89 -17.99 5.05
CA GLN A 218 -9.66 -17.16 3.88
C GLN A 218 -8.22 -17.26 3.35
N CYS A 219 -7.24 -17.63 4.18
CA CYS A 219 -5.84 -17.70 3.80
C CYS A 219 -5.45 -18.98 3.02
N VAL A 220 -6.39 -19.91 2.84
CA VAL A 220 -6.24 -21.07 1.97
C VAL A 220 -6.34 -20.67 0.49
N LEU A 221 -7.12 -19.62 0.20
CA LEU A 221 -7.47 -19.27 -1.17
C LEU A 221 -7.63 -17.76 -1.44
N ASN A 222 -8.41 -17.07 -0.63
CA ASN A 222 -8.96 -15.75 -0.97
C ASN A 222 -7.97 -14.62 -0.66
N GLU A 223 -7.30 -14.72 0.49
CA GLU A 223 -6.37 -13.72 0.99
C GLU A 223 -4.99 -14.36 1.21
N PRO A 224 -3.89 -13.72 0.82
CA PRO A 224 -2.57 -14.24 1.15
C PRO A 224 -2.21 -13.94 2.62
N ILE A 225 -1.29 -14.73 3.16
CA ILE A 225 -0.41 -14.29 4.25
C ILE A 225 0.44 -13.13 3.71
N ARG A 226 0.66 -12.11 4.54
CA ARG A 226 1.25 -10.82 4.15
C ARG A 226 2.50 -10.49 4.94
N CYS A 227 3.37 -9.71 4.31
CA CYS A 227 4.59 -9.23 4.94
C CYS A 227 4.23 -8.26 6.07
N MET A 228 4.82 -8.45 7.25
CA MET A 228 4.45 -7.69 8.44
C MET A 228 5.10 -6.32 8.53
N ALA A 229 6.23 -6.10 7.84
CA ALA A 229 6.95 -4.85 7.85
C ALA A 229 7.70 -4.62 6.54
N ASP A 230 8.01 -3.38 6.20
CA ASP A 230 8.88 -3.10 5.06
C ASP A 230 10.24 -3.78 5.25
N GLY A 231 10.79 -4.35 4.19
CA GLY A 231 12.05 -5.08 4.30
C GLY A 231 12.54 -5.62 2.97
N GLU A 232 13.37 -6.65 3.07
CA GLU A 232 14.02 -7.32 1.96
C GLU A 232 13.90 -8.83 2.15
N VAL A 233 13.34 -9.53 1.17
CA VAL A 233 13.41 -10.99 1.13
C VAL A 233 14.86 -11.37 0.92
N VAL A 234 15.45 -12.07 1.89
CA VAL A 234 16.87 -12.48 1.87
C VAL A 234 17.04 -13.95 1.53
N ALA A 235 16.03 -14.76 1.80
CA ALA A 235 15.98 -16.15 1.38
C ALA A 235 14.55 -16.67 1.27
N TYR A 236 14.33 -17.67 0.42
CA TYR A 236 13.09 -18.41 0.38
C TYR A 236 13.35 -19.84 -0.13
N ARG A 237 12.43 -20.75 0.17
CA ARG A 237 12.32 -22.06 -0.49
C ARG A 237 10.91 -22.17 -1.05
N LEU A 238 10.78 -22.61 -2.28
CA LEU A 238 9.48 -22.87 -2.90
C LEU A 238 9.49 -24.31 -3.35
N ASN A 239 8.68 -25.17 -2.76
CA ASN A 239 8.55 -26.54 -3.26
C ASN A 239 7.82 -26.51 -4.61
N GLU A 240 8.20 -27.41 -5.53
CA GLU A 240 7.49 -27.55 -6.81
C GLU A 240 6.05 -28.03 -6.57
N ASP A 241 5.90 -29.02 -5.70
CA ASP A 241 4.65 -29.62 -5.24
C ASP A 241 4.79 -29.93 -3.74
N TYR A 242 3.75 -30.45 -3.10
CA TYR A 242 3.86 -30.95 -1.73
C TYR A 242 4.93 -32.04 -1.63
N LEU A 243 5.73 -31.95 -0.57
CA LEU A 243 6.62 -33.04 -0.17
C LEU A 243 5.78 -34.15 0.45
N ARG A 244 6.29 -35.38 0.35
CA ARG A 244 5.59 -36.56 0.80
C ARG A 244 6.50 -37.38 1.70
N SER A 245 6.01 -37.66 2.90
CA SER A 245 6.66 -38.57 3.86
C SER A 245 5.82 -39.83 3.98
N THR A 246 6.46 -40.98 4.18
CA THR A 246 5.77 -42.27 4.22
C THR A 246 5.75 -42.81 5.64
N PHE A 247 4.55 -43.04 6.18
CA PHE A 247 4.34 -43.70 7.46
C PHE A 247 4.03 -45.19 7.24
N GLY A 248 4.84 -46.07 7.85
CA GLY A 248 4.70 -47.54 7.71
C GLY A 248 5.41 -48.13 6.49
N THR A 249 5.13 -49.39 6.18
CA THR A 249 5.78 -50.16 5.10
C THR A 249 4.79 -51.09 4.39
N GLY A 250 4.97 -51.34 3.10
CA GLY A 250 4.12 -52.26 2.33
C GLY A 250 2.76 -51.66 1.96
N GLU A 251 1.74 -52.49 1.77
CA GLU A 251 0.40 -52.08 1.30
C GLU A 251 -0.38 -51.19 2.29
N THR A 252 0.02 -51.15 3.55
CA THR A 252 -0.59 -50.31 4.59
C THR A 252 0.13 -48.96 4.79
N ALA A 253 1.17 -48.70 4.00
CA ALA A 253 1.91 -47.45 4.07
C ALA A 253 1.02 -46.26 3.69
N LYS A 254 1.09 -45.20 4.48
CA LYS A 254 0.36 -43.95 4.24
C LYS A 254 1.34 -42.87 3.83
N ASN A 255 0.97 -42.13 2.81
CA ASN A 255 1.76 -41.02 2.30
C ASN A 255 1.12 -39.72 2.78
N LEU A 256 1.90 -38.92 3.50
CA LEU A 256 1.45 -37.68 4.14
C LEU A 256 2.11 -36.48 3.46
N ASP A 257 1.27 -35.58 2.99
CA ASP A 257 1.65 -34.36 2.28
C ASP A 257 2.01 -33.24 3.27
N TYR A 258 3.12 -32.55 3.01
CA TYR A 258 3.52 -31.39 3.78
C TYR A 258 4.31 -30.39 2.92
N SER A 259 4.42 -29.16 3.38
CA SER A 259 5.26 -28.13 2.75
C SER A 259 6.45 -27.76 3.62
N SER A 260 7.63 -27.64 3.00
CA SER A 260 8.82 -26.97 3.57
C SER A 260 9.10 -25.63 2.89
N SER A 261 8.16 -25.12 2.10
CA SER A 261 8.29 -23.82 1.46
C SER A 261 8.32 -22.71 2.52
N PHE A 262 9.20 -21.74 2.36
CA PHE A 262 9.32 -20.63 3.29
C PHE A 262 9.74 -19.33 2.63
N CYS A 263 9.50 -18.23 3.31
CA CYS A 263 10.04 -16.92 2.98
C CYS A 263 10.67 -16.29 4.23
N LEU A 264 11.89 -15.78 4.10
CA LEU A 264 12.62 -15.08 5.15
C LEU A 264 12.86 -13.63 4.71
N VAL A 265 12.34 -12.70 5.50
CA VAL A 265 12.46 -11.26 5.26
C VAL A 265 13.34 -10.64 6.33
N ARG A 266 14.31 -9.83 5.92
CA ARG A 266 15.14 -9.00 6.79
C ARG A 266 14.57 -7.58 6.84
N HIS A 267 14.55 -7.02 8.02
CA HIS A 267 14.04 -5.68 8.30
C HIS A 267 15.10 -4.86 9.01
N GLU A 268 15.30 -3.62 8.57
CA GLU A 268 16.17 -2.65 9.24
C GLU A 268 15.34 -1.48 9.76
N TYR A 269 14.90 -1.55 11.02
CA TYR A 269 14.17 -0.47 11.65
C TYR A 269 15.12 0.60 12.19
N LYS A 270 14.79 1.85 11.93
CA LYS A 270 15.32 3.04 12.63
C LYS A 270 14.15 3.96 12.96
N SER A 271 14.05 4.37 14.21
CA SER A 271 13.05 5.33 14.67
C SER A 271 13.26 6.71 14.05
N ALA A 272 12.31 7.63 14.23
CA ALA A 272 12.60 9.04 14.00
C ALA A 272 13.71 9.52 14.96
N PRO A 273 14.57 10.47 14.56
CA PRO A 273 15.50 11.11 15.48
C PRO A 273 14.76 11.80 16.62
N ASN A 274 15.29 11.71 17.84
CA ASN A 274 14.74 12.44 18.98
C ASN A 274 14.82 13.95 18.72
N SER A 275 13.65 14.60 18.73
CA SER A 275 13.52 16.03 18.48
C SER A 275 13.73 16.90 19.72
N GLU A 276 13.68 16.32 20.92
CA GLU A 276 13.84 17.06 22.18
C GLU A 276 15.28 17.53 22.37
N ASP A 277 15.43 18.76 22.86
CA ASP A 277 16.73 19.30 23.24
C ASP A 277 17.29 18.55 24.46
N GLY A 278 18.59 18.26 24.44
CA GLY A 278 19.28 17.53 25.52
C GLY A 278 20.31 16.52 25.01
N PRO A 279 20.84 15.65 25.89
CA PRO A 279 21.90 14.69 25.56
C PRO A 279 21.48 13.61 24.56
N ASN A 280 20.17 13.46 24.32
CA ASN A 280 19.62 12.48 23.39
C ASN A 280 19.13 13.07 22.07
N LYS A 281 19.26 14.40 21.85
CA LYS A 281 18.86 15.06 20.61
C LYS A 281 19.51 14.39 19.41
N GLY A 282 18.70 14.03 18.42
CA GLY A 282 19.13 13.37 17.19
C GLY A 282 19.43 11.86 17.32
N LYS A 283 19.41 11.29 18.52
CA LYS A 283 19.55 9.83 18.68
C LYS A 283 18.32 9.09 18.16
N GLN A 284 18.52 7.85 17.73
CA GLN A 284 17.48 6.97 17.20
C GLN A 284 17.59 5.60 17.88
N ASN A 285 16.46 4.92 18.07
CA ASN A 285 16.46 3.49 18.37
C ASN A 285 16.52 2.72 17.04
N GLY A 286 17.33 1.67 16.98
CA GLY A 286 17.47 0.81 15.80
C GLY A 286 17.32 -0.65 16.15
N LEU A 287 16.74 -1.43 15.23
CA LEU A 287 16.60 -2.88 15.37
C LEU A 287 16.68 -3.53 13.98
N VAL A 288 17.61 -4.47 13.81
CA VAL A 288 17.63 -5.39 12.68
C VAL A 288 16.95 -6.66 13.13
N PHE A 289 15.84 -7.01 12.49
CA PHE A 289 15.07 -8.20 12.80
C PHE A 289 14.65 -8.93 11.54
N TYR A 290 14.14 -10.14 11.69
CA TYR A 290 13.73 -11.00 10.61
C TYR A 290 12.31 -11.49 10.86
N SER A 291 11.55 -11.67 9.79
CA SER A 291 10.29 -12.42 9.82
C SER A 291 10.41 -13.67 8.94
N LEU A 292 10.07 -14.81 9.52
CA LEU A 292 10.10 -16.11 8.85
C LEU A 292 8.66 -16.63 8.70
N TYR A 293 8.33 -17.09 7.49
CA TYR A 293 7.03 -17.66 7.15
C TYR A 293 7.26 -19.06 6.58
N MET A 294 7.05 -20.10 7.40
CA MET A 294 7.25 -21.52 7.05
C MET A 294 5.94 -22.21 6.66
N HIS A 295 6.04 -23.28 5.88
CA HIS A 295 4.91 -24.10 5.40
C HIS A 295 3.99 -23.40 4.40
N LEU A 296 4.54 -22.54 3.54
CA LEU A 296 3.77 -21.85 2.50
C LEU A 296 3.30 -22.80 1.39
N LEU A 297 2.23 -22.42 0.67
CA LEU A 297 1.68 -23.17 -0.45
C LEU A 297 2.73 -23.38 -1.59
N PRO A 298 2.93 -24.61 -2.12
CA PRO A 298 3.87 -24.91 -3.20
C PRO A 298 3.49 -24.32 -4.57
N TYR A 299 4.45 -24.30 -5.51
CA TYR A 299 4.33 -23.63 -6.81
C TYR A 299 3.21 -24.16 -7.71
N LYS A 300 3.03 -25.49 -7.83
CA LYS A 300 2.02 -26.10 -8.73
C LYS A 300 0.58 -25.72 -8.41
N HIS A 301 0.33 -25.15 -7.23
CA HIS A 301 -0.97 -24.66 -6.80
C HIS A 301 -1.21 -23.18 -7.18
N TYR A 302 -0.36 -22.62 -8.07
CA TYR A 302 -0.50 -21.30 -8.69
C TYR A 302 -0.47 -21.38 -10.24
N PRO A 303 -1.56 -21.06 -10.95
CA PRO A 303 -2.84 -20.55 -10.44
C PRO A 303 -3.67 -21.68 -9.82
N LEU A 304 -4.84 -21.33 -9.30
CA LEU A 304 -5.79 -22.28 -8.73
C LEU A 304 -6.18 -23.35 -9.77
N ALA A 305 -5.95 -24.62 -9.44
CA ALA A 305 -6.34 -25.72 -10.33
C ALA A 305 -7.87 -25.90 -10.36
N GLU A 306 -8.42 -26.47 -11.43
CA GLU A 306 -9.88 -26.58 -11.61
C GLU A 306 -10.56 -27.37 -10.49
N ASN A 307 -9.89 -28.41 -9.97
CA ASN A 307 -10.34 -29.23 -8.85
C ASN A 307 -10.19 -28.55 -7.47
N GLU A 308 -9.49 -27.41 -7.40
CA GLU A 308 -9.35 -26.60 -6.18
C GLU A 308 -10.28 -25.38 -6.16
N LYS A 309 -11.00 -25.12 -7.26
CA LYS A 309 -11.93 -24.00 -7.34
C LYS A 309 -13.10 -24.20 -6.38
N PRO A 310 -13.44 -23.19 -5.56
CA PRO A 310 -14.61 -23.27 -4.71
C PRO A 310 -15.89 -23.29 -5.55
N ASN A 311 -16.98 -23.76 -4.93
CA ASN A 311 -18.30 -23.64 -5.53
C ASN A 311 -18.60 -22.17 -5.90
N PRO A 312 -19.19 -21.91 -7.09
CA PRO A 312 -19.54 -20.56 -7.49
C PRO A 312 -20.44 -19.90 -6.45
N ILE A 313 -20.17 -18.64 -6.10
CA ILE A 313 -21.07 -17.83 -5.29
C ILE A 313 -21.75 -16.82 -6.21
N VAL A 314 -23.06 -16.64 -6.05
CA VAL A 314 -23.81 -15.62 -6.80
C VAL A 314 -24.53 -14.66 -5.87
N THR A 315 -24.54 -13.39 -6.23
CA THR A 315 -25.23 -12.32 -5.53
C THR A 315 -26.47 -11.88 -6.31
N MET A 316 -27.65 -11.94 -5.68
CA MET A 316 -28.91 -11.51 -6.30
C MET A 316 -28.92 -10.00 -6.52
N THR A 317 -29.13 -9.55 -7.76
CA THR A 317 -29.16 -8.13 -8.14
C THR A 317 -30.57 -7.55 -8.13
N VAL A 318 -31.59 -8.41 -8.11
CA VAL A 318 -33.01 -8.05 -8.10
C VAL A 318 -33.71 -8.67 -6.88
N LYS A 319 -34.87 -8.12 -6.50
CA LYS A 319 -35.75 -8.68 -5.48
C LYS A 319 -36.80 -9.60 -6.11
N ASP A 320 -37.43 -10.44 -5.29
CA ASP A 320 -38.70 -11.11 -5.57
C ASP A 320 -38.64 -12.34 -6.51
N PHE A 321 -37.51 -13.03 -6.59
CA PHE A 321 -37.37 -14.27 -7.38
C PHE A 321 -37.72 -15.52 -6.58
N LYS A 322 -38.47 -16.47 -7.16
CA LYS A 322 -38.96 -17.67 -6.45
C LYS A 322 -37.79 -18.54 -5.96
N ALA A 323 -37.83 -18.91 -4.69
CA ALA A 323 -36.97 -19.94 -4.10
C ALA A 323 -37.81 -21.14 -3.72
N TYR A 324 -37.33 -22.34 -4.03
CA TYR A 324 -38.02 -23.61 -3.82
C TYR A 324 -37.26 -24.45 -2.80
N ASP A 325 -37.96 -25.22 -1.96
CA ASP A 325 -37.29 -26.12 -1.02
C ASP A 325 -36.71 -27.35 -1.72
N ASP A 326 -37.37 -27.80 -2.78
CA ASP A 326 -36.99 -28.95 -3.60
C ASP A 326 -36.82 -28.56 -5.08
N PHE A 327 -36.20 -29.46 -5.85
CA PHE A 327 -35.96 -29.27 -7.28
C PHE A 327 -37.30 -29.10 -8.04
N PRO A 328 -37.54 -27.94 -8.68
CA PRO A 328 -38.83 -27.65 -9.29
C PRO A 328 -38.96 -28.30 -10.67
N ALA A 329 -39.34 -29.58 -10.69
CA ALA A 329 -39.47 -30.37 -11.92
C ALA A 329 -40.66 -29.99 -12.85
N SER A 330 -41.50 -29.03 -12.47
CA SER A 330 -42.65 -28.57 -13.29
C SER A 330 -43.02 -27.10 -13.04
N ASN A 331 -43.78 -26.50 -13.96
CA ASN A 331 -44.13 -25.07 -13.95
C ASN A 331 -45.00 -24.59 -12.77
N ASN A 332 -45.64 -25.49 -12.01
CA ASN A 332 -46.52 -25.16 -10.88
C ASN A 332 -45.99 -25.66 -9.51
N PHE A 333 -44.68 -25.76 -9.35
CA PHE A 333 -44.07 -26.22 -8.11
C PHE A 333 -44.29 -25.21 -6.95
N PRO A 334 -44.65 -25.67 -5.72
CA PRO A 334 -44.83 -24.80 -4.57
C PRO A 334 -43.51 -24.16 -4.16
N TYR A 335 -43.57 -22.90 -3.71
CA TYR A 335 -42.39 -22.16 -3.28
C TYR A 335 -42.65 -21.46 -1.93
N PRO A 336 -41.78 -21.62 -0.91
CA PRO A 336 -41.97 -21.02 0.41
C PRO A 336 -41.89 -19.49 0.42
N GLY A 337 -41.20 -18.89 -0.56
CA GLY A 337 -41.03 -17.45 -0.65
C GLY A 337 -40.08 -17.03 -1.76
N LYS A 338 -39.62 -15.78 -1.69
CA LYS A 338 -38.78 -15.15 -2.71
C LYS A 338 -37.45 -14.66 -2.16
N LEU A 339 -36.40 -14.76 -2.96
CA LEU A 339 -35.06 -14.25 -2.64
C LEU A 339 -35.08 -12.72 -2.51
N ALA A 340 -34.51 -12.22 -1.41
CA ALA A 340 -34.26 -10.80 -1.24
C ALA A 340 -33.09 -10.33 -2.11
N LYS A 341 -33.11 -9.05 -2.51
CA LYS A 341 -31.98 -8.42 -3.20
C LYS A 341 -30.72 -8.49 -2.32
N HIS A 342 -29.55 -8.68 -2.94
CA HIS A 342 -28.25 -8.87 -2.29
C HIS A 342 -28.08 -10.18 -1.52
N THR A 343 -29.03 -11.12 -1.61
CA THR A 343 -28.82 -12.48 -1.08
C THR A 343 -27.66 -13.13 -1.83
N LYS A 344 -26.71 -13.71 -1.08
CA LYS A 344 -25.56 -14.47 -1.61
C LYS A 344 -25.80 -15.97 -1.45
N LEU A 345 -25.56 -16.73 -2.52
CA LEU A 345 -25.82 -18.16 -2.59
C LEU A 345 -24.58 -18.91 -3.10
N GLU A 346 -24.07 -19.87 -2.32
CA GLU A 346 -23.07 -20.84 -2.78
C GLU A 346 -23.77 -21.95 -3.58
N ILE A 347 -23.38 -22.15 -4.84
CA ILE A 347 -24.00 -23.11 -5.74
C ILE A 347 -23.47 -24.52 -5.48
N LEU A 348 -24.32 -25.38 -4.91
CA LEU A 348 -23.97 -26.74 -4.53
C LEU A 348 -24.27 -27.75 -5.65
N GLU A 349 -25.37 -27.54 -6.37
CA GLU A 349 -25.89 -28.49 -7.37
C GLU A 349 -26.62 -27.73 -8.48
N LYS A 350 -26.64 -28.30 -9.69
CA LYS A 350 -27.40 -27.78 -10.84
C LYS A 350 -28.19 -28.90 -11.50
N ARG A 351 -29.44 -28.61 -11.89
CA ARG A 351 -30.31 -29.53 -12.63
C ARG A 351 -31.14 -28.74 -13.64
N SER A 352 -31.34 -29.30 -14.83
CA SER A 352 -32.06 -28.62 -15.92
C SER A 352 -33.44 -29.25 -16.15
N VAL A 353 -34.41 -28.39 -16.51
CA VAL A 353 -35.72 -28.77 -17.03
C VAL A 353 -35.94 -27.94 -18.29
N GLU A 354 -36.07 -28.61 -19.43
CA GLU A 354 -36.17 -27.96 -20.75
C GLU A 354 -35.01 -26.97 -20.99
N ASP A 355 -35.30 -25.69 -21.17
CA ASP A 355 -34.34 -24.62 -21.44
C ASP A 355 -33.87 -23.87 -20.17
N VAL A 356 -34.33 -24.27 -18.98
CA VAL A 356 -34.00 -23.63 -17.69
C VAL A 356 -33.17 -24.54 -16.82
N THR A 357 -32.01 -24.05 -16.37
CA THR A 357 -31.20 -24.68 -15.33
C THR A 357 -31.56 -24.08 -13.97
N TYR A 358 -31.96 -24.91 -13.03
CA TYR A 358 -32.10 -24.55 -11.63
C TYR A 358 -30.82 -24.89 -10.86
N ALA A 359 -30.44 -24.06 -9.91
CA ALA A 359 -29.34 -24.32 -9.00
C ALA A 359 -29.84 -24.47 -7.57
N LYS A 360 -29.25 -25.41 -6.83
CA LYS A 360 -29.37 -25.50 -5.37
C LYS A 360 -28.30 -24.61 -4.75
N GLY A 361 -28.73 -23.56 -4.06
CA GLY A 361 -27.84 -22.59 -3.42
C GLY A 361 -27.96 -22.63 -1.90
N LYS A 362 -26.83 -22.64 -1.19
CA LYS A 362 -26.77 -22.40 0.27
C LYS A 362 -26.69 -20.90 0.55
N ILE A 363 -27.59 -20.38 1.39
CA ILE A 363 -27.65 -18.95 1.71
C ILE A 363 -26.45 -18.60 2.58
N LEU A 364 -25.53 -17.76 2.08
CA LEU A 364 -24.40 -17.25 2.83
C LEU A 364 -24.71 -15.89 3.49
N PHE A 365 -25.55 -15.09 2.82
CA PHE A 365 -25.99 -13.77 3.28
C PHE A 365 -27.36 -13.45 2.70
N GLY A 366 -28.18 -12.69 3.41
CA GLY A 366 -29.55 -12.36 2.97
C GLY A 366 -30.58 -13.37 3.45
N SER A 367 -31.70 -13.51 2.71
CA SER A 367 -32.82 -14.36 3.14
C SER A 367 -33.83 -14.64 2.02
N VAL A 368 -34.70 -15.63 2.26
CA VAL A 368 -35.94 -15.81 1.51
C VAL A 368 -37.11 -15.26 2.33
N LYS A 369 -37.99 -14.49 1.70
CA LYS A 369 -39.14 -13.84 2.35
C LYS A 369 -40.45 -14.18 1.68
N HIS A 370 -41.49 -14.31 2.50
CA HIS A 370 -42.89 -14.33 2.05
C HIS A 370 -43.57 -13.08 2.62
N GLY A 371 -43.82 -12.08 1.77
CA GLY A 371 -44.18 -10.74 2.24
C GLY A 371 -43.05 -10.10 3.05
N SER A 372 -43.35 -9.62 4.25
CA SER A 372 -42.34 -9.09 5.19
C SER A 372 -41.67 -10.17 6.05
N THR A 373 -42.22 -11.38 6.08
CA THR A 373 -41.76 -12.47 6.95
C THR A 373 -40.59 -13.21 6.33
N LYS A 374 -39.51 -13.38 7.10
CA LYS A 374 -38.38 -14.24 6.73
C LYS A 374 -38.77 -15.70 6.88
N VAL A 375 -38.64 -16.48 5.80
CA VAL A 375 -38.98 -17.91 5.75
C VAL A 375 -37.77 -18.82 5.59
N ARG A 376 -36.66 -18.32 5.01
CA ARG A 376 -35.35 -19.00 5.03
C ARG A 376 -34.24 -18.02 5.37
N ASP A 377 -33.22 -18.52 6.05
CA ASP A 377 -32.11 -17.74 6.59
C ASP A 377 -30.74 -18.31 6.19
N VAL A 378 -29.68 -17.61 6.57
CA VAL A 378 -28.29 -18.02 6.38
C VAL A 378 -28.06 -19.46 6.85
N GLY A 379 -27.34 -20.24 6.04
CA GLY A 379 -27.03 -21.65 6.24
C GLY A 379 -28.02 -22.62 5.58
N GLN A 380 -29.25 -22.18 5.26
CA GLN A 380 -30.26 -23.02 4.61
C GLN A 380 -30.08 -23.08 3.09
N GLU A 381 -30.57 -24.16 2.49
CA GLU A 381 -30.46 -24.44 1.05
C GLU A 381 -31.79 -24.20 0.35
N VAL A 382 -31.74 -23.63 -0.85
CA VAL A 382 -32.91 -23.42 -1.70
C VAL A 382 -32.57 -23.62 -3.18
N TRP A 383 -33.54 -24.09 -3.95
CA TRP A 383 -33.48 -24.12 -5.39
C TRP A 383 -34.00 -22.81 -5.98
N PHE A 384 -33.39 -22.34 -7.07
CA PHE A 384 -33.85 -21.16 -7.81
C PHE A 384 -33.42 -21.27 -9.27
N ALA A 385 -34.11 -20.56 -10.16
CA ALA A 385 -33.72 -20.54 -11.58
C ALA A 385 -32.37 -19.82 -11.72
N TYR A 386 -31.43 -20.48 -12.38
CA TYR A 386 -30.02 -20.08 -12.42
C TYR A 386 -29.61 -19.66 -13.84
N LEU A 387 -29.81 -20.53 -14.84
CA LEU A 387 -29.53 -20.23 -16.24
C LEU A 387 -30.78 -20.44 -17.09
N LYS A 388 -30.83 -19.77 -18.24
CA LYS A 388 -31.75 -20.06 -19.33
C LYS A 388 -30.99 -20.06 -20.65
N ASN A 389 -31.01 -21.16 -21.40
CA ASN A 389 -30.16 -21.36 -22.59
C ASN A 389 -28.67 -21.10 -22.30
N ASP A 390 -28.16 -21.65 -21.19
CA ASP A 390 -26.78 -21.48 -20.71
C ASP A 390 -26.34 -20.04 -20.35
N GLU A 391 -27.22 -19.06 -20.44
CA GLU A 391 -26.99 -17.67 -20.05
C GLU A 391 -27.60 -17.35 -18.67
N PRO A 392 -27.05 -16.38 -17.90
CA PRO A 392 -27.61 -15.95 -16.63
C PRO A 392 -29.10 -15.65 -16.75
N TYR A 393 -29.90 -16.29 -15.89
CA TYR A 393 -31.36 -16.16 -15.96
C TYR A 393 -31.77 -14.70 -15.85
N GLN A 394 -32.64 -14.24 -16.77
CA GLN A 394 -33.07 -12.86 -16.85
C GLN A 394 -34.51 -12.69 -16.36
N ASN A 395 -34.80 -11.54 -15.76
CA ASN A 395 -36.17 -11.16 -15.41
C ASN A 395 -36.96 -10.68 -16.65
N SER A 396 -38.23 -10.33 -16.44
CA SER A 396 -39.12 -9.79 -17.51
C SER A 396 -38.66 -8.46 -18.12
N SER A 397 -37.63 -7.82 -17.56
CA SER A 397 -37.01 -6.60 -18.09
C SER A 397 -35.63 -6.85 -18.73
N HIS A 398 -35.31 -8.11 -19.07
CA HIS A 398 -34.04 -8.54 -19.67
C HIS A 398 -32.80 -8.19 -18.82
N LYS A 399 -32.95 -8.14 -17.49
CA LYS A 399 -31.82 -7.98 -16.56
C LYS A 399 -31.49 -9.32 -15.91
N ALA A 400 -30.21 -9.69 -15.92
CA ALA A 400 -29.71 -10.84 -15.17
C ALA A 400 -30.10 -10.70 -13.69
N ILE A 401 -30.67 -11.75 -13.11
CA ILE A 401 -31.20 -11.71 -11.74
C ILE A 401 -30.09 -11.83 -10.68
N TRP A 402 -28.90 -12.24 -11.09
CA TRP A 402 -27.74 -12.42 -10.24
C TRP A 402 -26.45 -12.08 -10.99
N VAL A 403 -25.40 -11.83 -10.23
CA VAL A 403 -24.01 -11.74 -10.72
C VAL A 403 -23.17 -12.77 -9.97
N ALA A 404 -22.23 -13.41 -10.67
CA ALA A 404 -21.28 -14.30 -10.00
C ALA A 404 -20.22 -13.47 -9.29
N ASP A 405 -19.93 -13.83 -8.05
CA ASP A 405 -18.76 -13.33 -7.34
C ASP A 405 -17.52 -13.90 -8.06
N ALA A 406 -16.52 -13.06 -8.29
CA ALA A 406 -15.29 -13.51 -8.92
C ALA A 406 -14.60 -14.55 -8.00
N ILE A 407 -14.18 -15.68 -8.57
CA ILE A 407 -13.32 -16.61 -7.85
C ILE A 407 -11.96 -15.90 -7.69
N PRO A 408 -11.48 -15.67 -6.46
CA PRO A 408 -10.19 -15.02 -6.24
C PRO A 408 -9.08 -15.81 -6.92
N GLU A 409 -8.22 -15.12 -7.66
CA GLU A 409 -6.99 -15.72 -8.16
C GLU A 409 -5.93 -15.66 -7.07
N ARG A 410 -5.21 -16.77 -6.85
CA ARG A 410 -4.06 -16.78 -5.95
C ARG A 410 -2.98 -15.86 -6.49
N ALA A 411 -2.68 -14.79 -5.75
CA ALA A 411 -1.63 -13.87 -6.10
C ALA A 411 -0.26 -14.56 -5.98
N ARG A 412 0.54 -14.52 -7.06
CA ARG A 412 1.93 -15.01 -7.01
C ARG A 412 2.79 -13.98 -6.26
N PRO A 413 3.55 -14.39 -5.23
CA PRO A 413 4.49 -13.51 -4.57
C PRO A 413 5.54 -12.98 -5.55
N LYS A 414 5.84 -11.67 -5.47
CA LYS A 414 6.74 -10.99 -6.42
C LYS A 414 8.23 -11.30 -6.20
N TYR A 415 8.59 -11.95 -5.10
CA TYR A 415 9.97 -12.25 -4.74
C TYR A 415 10.52 -13.55 -5.36
N TRP A 416 9.67 -14.35 -6.00
CA TRP A 416 10.11 -15.57 -6.67
C TRP A 416 11.06 -15.25 -7.83
N GLN A 417 12.18 -15.95 -7.86
CA GLN A 417 13.13 -15.92 -8.95
C GLN A 417 12.85 -17.06 -9.93
N GLY A 418 12.99 -16.79 -11.23
CA GLY A 418 12.81 -17.78 -12.28
C GLY A 418 12.67 -17.17 -13.66
N LYS A 419 12.33 -18.02 -14.63
CA LYS A 419 12.07 -17.59 -16.00
C LYS A 419 10.71 -16.95 -16.11
N VAL A 420 10.67 -15.71 -16.53
CA VAL A 420 9.46 -14.92 -16.77
C VAL A 420 9.18 -14.88 -18.25
N LYS A 421 7.98 -15.29 -18.67
CA LYS A 421 7.44 -14.95 -19.98
C LYS A 421 6.58 -13.71 -19.83
N ALA A 422 6.88 -12.69 -20.61
CA ALA A 422 6.18 -11.42 -20.54
C ALA A 422 5.72 -10.97 -21.92
N LYS A 423 4.47 -10.52 -21.99
CA LYS A 423 3.87 -9.90 -23.15
C LYS A 423 4.18 -8.41 -23.15
N THR A 424 4.72 -7.89 -24.24
CA THR A 424 5.02 -6.46 -24.36
C THR A 424 3.71 -5.67 -24.47
N THR A 425 3.49 -4.69 -23.61
CA THR A 425 2.32 -3.78 -23.65
C THR A 425 2.62 -2.49 -24.41
N GLN A 426 3.91 -2.19 -24.58
CA GLN A 426 4.43 -1.10 -25.38
C GLN A 426 5.50 -1.63 -26.35
N ARG A 427 5.93 -0.78 -27.29
CA ARG A 427 7.08 -1.11 -28.14
C ARG A 427 8.33 -1.18 -27.28
N LEU A 428 9.12 -2.23 -27.48
CA LEU A 428 10.27 -2.52 -26.62
C LEU A 428 11.57 -2.18 -27.34
N ALA A 429 12.28 -1.16 -26.87
CA ALA A 429 13.63 -0.89 -27.34
C ALA A 429 14.59 -2.00 -26.88
N MET A 430 15.48 -2.41 -27.79
CA MET A 430 16.51 -3.43 -27.54
C MET A 430 17.85 -2.77 -27.24
N TYR A 431 18.55 -3.29 -26.25
CA TYR A 431 19.85 -2.80 -25.79
C TYR A 431 20.86 -3.94 -25.72
N GLY A 432 22.15 -3.63 -25.81
CA GLY A 432 23.24 -4.54 -25.51
C GLY A 432 23.37 -4.74 -23.99
N ALA A 433 24.28 -5.63 -23.60
CA ALA A 433 24.61 -5.78 -22.19
C ALA A 433 25.22 -4.49 -21.62
N PRO A 434 24.87 -4.10 -20.38
CA PRO A 434 25.54 -3.01 -19.70
C PRO A 434 27.01 -3.39 -19.45
N THR A 435 27.89 -2.38 -19.42
CA THR A 435 29.33 -2.60 -19.15
C THR A 435 29.58 -3.14 -17.74
N ASN A 436 28.71 -2.80 -16.79
CA ASN A 436 28.75 -3.28 -15.41
C ASN A 436 27.36 -3.78 -14.99
N LEU A 437 27.28 -5.03 -14.54
CA LEU A 437 26.05 -5.70 -14.11
C LEU A 437 25.73 -5.36 -12.65
N ALA A 438 25.39 -4.10 -12.38
CA ALA A 438 25.00 -3.64 -11.06
C ALA A 438 23.86 -2.60 -11.13
N ASN A 439 23.05 -2.55 -10.07
CA ASN A 439 22.02 -1.52 -9.92
C ASN A 439 22.64 -0.12 -9.94
N GLY A 440 21.96 0.85 -10.55
CA GLY A 440 22.42 2.23 -10.69
C GLY A 440 23.39 2.49 -11.84
N GLN A 441 23.80 1.45 -12.57
CA GLN A 441 24.70 1.59 -13.72
C GLN A 441 23.96 1.95 -15.02
N PRO A 442 24.63 2.57 -16.00
CA PRO A 442 24.04 2.82 -17.32
C PRO A 442 23.64 1.53 -18.04
N ALA A 443 22.52 1.57 -18.75
CA ALA A 443 22.14 0.50 -19.67
C ALA A 443 23.14 0.36 -20.83
N GLY A 444 23.19 -0.82 -21.45
CA GLY A 444 24.03 -1.05 -22.63
C GLY A 444 23.58 -0.22 -23.84
N ALA A 445 24.43 -0.18 -24.87
CA ALA A 445 24.13 0.57 -26.09
C ALA A 445 22.87 0.05 -26.81
N ARG A 446 22.06 0.93 -27.39
CA ARG A 446 20.85 0.53 -28.14
C ARG A 446 21.25 -0.33 -29.36
N ILE A 447 20.55 -1.44 -29.58
CA ILE A 447 20.78 -2.36 -30.70
C ILE A 447 19.96 -1.92 -31.93
N GLU A 448 20.52 -2.12 -33.13
CA GLU A 448 19.86 -2.06 -34.44
C GLU A 448 19.05 -0.77 -34.75
N ASN A 449 19.68 0.40 -34.89
CA ASN A 449 19.11 1.62 -35.49
C ASN A 449 17.63 1.93 -35.12
N ASN A 450 17.25 1.85 -33.84
CA ASN A 450 15.88 2.05 -33.34
C ASN A 450 14.83 0.99 -33.73
N ARG A 451 15.23 -0.23 -34.12
CA ARG A 451 14.30 -1.37 -34.18
C ARG A 451 13.75 -1.65 -32.77
N GLU A 452 12.45 -1.89 -32.70
CA GLU A 452 11.72 -2.14 -31.46
C GLU A 452 10.91 -3.41 -31.61
N ILE A 453 10.74 -4.16 -30.52
CA ILE A 453 9.81 -5.29 -30.50
C ILE A 453 8.37 -4.76 -30.54
N THR A 454 7.55 -5.37 -31.40
CA THR A 454 6.13 -5.02 -31.57
C THR A 454 5.31 -5.28 -30.32
N VAL A 455 4.34 -4.41 -30.02
CA VAL A 455 3.34 -4.61 -28.96
C VAL A 455 2.64 -5.97 -29.11
N GLY A 456 2.40 -6.64 -28.00
CA GLY A 456 1.80 -7.98 -27.96
C GLY A 456 2.77 -9.14 -28.20
N SER A 457 4.05 -8.87 -28.49
CA SER A 457 5.10 -9.90 -28.56
C SER A 457 5.35 -10.54 -27.20
N VAL A 458 5.86 -11.77 -27.19
CA VAL A 458 6.24 -12.51 -25.98
C VAL A 458 7.76 -12.65 -25.93
N ILE A 459 8.33 -12.19 -24.83
CA ILE A 459 9.77 -12.30 -24.49
C ILE A 459 9.94 -13.13 -23.22
N GLU A 460 11.08 -13.79 -23.07
CA GLU A 460 11.48 -14.50 -21.86
C GLU A 460 12.71 -13.83 -21.23
N PHE A 461 12.72 -13.65 -19.91
CA PHE A 461 13.90 -13.19 -19.14
C PHE A 461 13.98 -13.92 -17.80
N ASP A 462 15.14 -13.93 -17.16
CA ASP A 462 15.28 -14.47 -15.79
C ASP A 462 15.12 -13.32 -14.78
N SER A 463 14.17 -13.45 -13.84
CA SER A 463 13.90 -12.39 -12.87
C SER A 463 15.04 -12.14 -11.88
N LYS A 464 15.97 -13.09 -11.72
CA LYS A 464 17.19 -12.89 -10.93
C LYS A 464 18.18 -11.92 -11.58
N ASP A 465 18.11 -11.79 -12.91
CA ASP A 465 19.03 -10.95 -13.71
C ASP A 465 18.47 -9.53 -13.93
N VAL A 466 17.34 -9.21 -13.28
CA VAL A 466 16.72 -7.89 -13.35
C VAL A 466 17.57 -6.88 -12.57
N LEU A 467 17.99 -5.82 -13.25
CA LEU A 467 18.70 -4.70 -12.67
C LEU A 467 17.92 -3.41 -12.85
N ASN A 468 18.06 -2.49 -11.90
CA ASN A 468 17.66 -1.11 -12.07
C ASN A 468 18.82 -0.38 -12.77
N LEU A 469 18.68 -0.08 -14.06
CA LEU A 469 19.71 0.57 -14.87
C LEU A 469 19.28 1.97 -15.30
N VAL A 470 20.24 2.86 -15.50
CA VAL A 470 20.00 4.22 -15.99
C VAL A 470 19.77 4.16 -17.50
N VAL A 471 18.55 4.50 -17.94
CA VAL A 471 18.15 4.66 -19.34
C VAL A 471 17.74 6.11 -19.57
N GLY A 472 18.63 6.89 -20.21
CA GLY A 472 18.46 8.34 -20.29
C GLY A 472 18.67 8.99 -18.93
N ASP A 473 17.69 9.75 -18.45
CA ASP A 473 17.67 10.45 -17.16
C ASP A 473 16.92 9.68 -16.06
N LYS A 474 16.48 8.45 -16.34
CA LYS A 474 15.61 7.67 -15.46
C LYS A 474 16.20 6.31 -15.15
N MET A 475 16.05 5.88 -13.90
CA MET A 475 16.24 4.50 -13.49
C MET A 475 15.10 3.65 -14.05
N ARG A 476 15.43 2.51 -14.67
CA ARG A 476 14.46 1.58 -15.26
C ARG A 476 14.79 0.14 -14.88
N ARG A 477 13.77 -0.70 -14.67
CA ARG A 477 13.97 -2.15 -14.49
C ARG A 477 14.24 -2.80 -15.83
N MET A 478 15.43 -3.37 -15.99
CA MET A 478 15.88 -4.02 -17.22
C MET A 478 16.39 -5.43 -16.95
N ALA A 479 16.27 -6.30 -17.95
CA ALA A 479 16.80 -7.66 -17.90
C ALA A 479 17.31 -8.10 -19.27
N PRO A 480 18.21 -9.09 -19.35
CA PRO A 480 18.49 -9.81 -20.58
C PRO A 480 17.26 -10.64 -20.98
N CYS A 481 16.85 -10.52 -22.24
CA CYS A 481 15.65 -11.10 -22.81
C CYS A 481 15.96 -11.97 -24.03
N ILE A 482 15.13 -12.99 -24.24
CA ILE A 482 15.12 -13.88 -25.40
C ILE A 482 13.72 -13.80 -26.04
N PRO A 483 13.59 -13.65 -27.37
CA PRO A 483 12.28 -13.65 -28.01
C PRO A 483 11.66 -15.06 -28.00
N VAL A 484 10.39 -15.16 -27.59
CA VAL A 484 9.60 -16.41 -27.69
C VAL A 484 8.70 -16.35 -28.92
N VAL A 485 7.87 -15.31 -29.00
CA VAL A 485 7.06 -14.96 -30.18
C VAL A 485 7.18 -13.44 -30.33
N ALA A 486 8.22 -12.99 -31.02
CA ALA A 486 8.49 -11.57 -31.17
C ALA A 486 8.74 -11.20 -32.63
N SER A 487 8.09 -10.13 -33.06
CA SER A 487 8.33 -9.49 -34.35
C SER A 487 8.91 -8.11 -34.12
N ILE A 488 9.66 -7.63 -35.11
CA ILE A 488 10.19 -6.27 -35.09
C ILE A 488 9.13 -5.34 -35.69
N TRP A 489 8.91 -4.22 -35.04
CA TRP A 489 7.91 -3.25 -35.47
C TRP A 489 8.29 -2.66 -36.84
N ASN A 490 7.34 -2.71 -37.78
CA ASN A 490 7.48 -2.30 -39.19
C ASN A 490 8.55 -3.06 -40.00
N ASP A 491 8.92 -4.26 -39.57
CA ASP A 491 9.90 -5.09 -40.25
C ASP A 491 9.45 -6.56 -40.21
N ASN A 492 9.55 -7.26 -41.34
CA ASN A 492 9.26 -8.70 -41.40
C ASN A 492 10.45 -9.54 -40.89
N GLY A 493 11.52 -8.90 -40.41
CA GLY A 493 12.69 -9.55 -39.83
C GLY A 493 12.45 -10.19 -38.46
N THR A 494 13.28 -11.19 -38.15
CA THR A 494 13.30 -11.88 -36.87
C THR A 494 14.01 -11.07 -35.79
N ALA A 495 13.48 -11.08 -34.57
CA ALA A 495 14.11 -10.48 -33.40
C ALA A 495 15.49 -11.11 -33.09
N PRO A 496 16.45 -10.35 -32.54
CA PRO A 496 17.74 -10.88 -32.11
C PRO A 496 17.57 -12.00 -31.08
N SER A 497 18.46 -12.99 -31.09
CA SER A 497 18.39 -14.13 -30.17
C SER A 497 18.56 -13.75 -28.69
N ASN A 498 19.21 -12.62 -28.41
CA ASN A 498 19.29 -12.02 -27.08
C ASN A 498 19.37 -10.50 -27.16
N PHE A 499 18.80 -9.81 -26.18
CA PHE A 499 18.90 -8.35 -26.02
C PHE A 499 18.49 -7.95 -24.61
N TRP A 500 18.97 -6.82 -24.11
CA TRP A 500 18.45 -6.21 -22.88
C TRP A 500 17.25 -5.33 -23.20
N ALA A 501 16.26 -5.29 -22.31
CA ALA A 501 15.11 -4.42 -22.46
C ALA A 501 14.49 -4.01 -21.12
N ILE A 502 13.61 -3.00 -21.16
CA ILE A 502 12.83 -2.55 -20.01
C ILE A 502 11.68 -3.55 -19.76
N ILE A 503 11.60 -4.11 -18.55
CA ILE A 503 10.67 -5.20 -18.19
C ILE A 503 9.61 -4.78 -17.16
N GLU A 504 9.39 -3.48 -16.98
CA GLU A 504 8.47 -2.92 -16.00
C GLU A 504 7.02 -3.35 -16.26
N SER A 505 6.32 -3.78 -15.21
CA SER A 505 4.95 -4.33 -15.29
C SER A 505 3.91 -3.59 -14.45
N GLU A 506 4.31 -2.52 -13.76
CA GLU A 506 3.43 -1.72 -12.90
C GLU A 506 2.60 -0.73 -13.73
N LYS A 507 1.35 -0.46 -13.33
CA LYS A 507 0.34 0.25 -14.13
C LYS A 507 0.78 1.62 -14.66
N ASP A 508 1.54 2.38 -13.86
CA ASP A 508 1.96 3.74 -14.21
C ASP A 508 3.24 3.78 -15.07
N SER A 509 3.87 2.63 -15.34
CA SER A 509 5.09 2.49 -16.16
C SER A 509 5.16 1.12 -16.85
N GLN A 510 4.03 0.64 -17.38
CA GLN A 510 3.90 -0.73 -17.87
C GLN A 510 4.48 -0.90 -19.28
N TYR A 511 5.65 -1.53 -19.40
CA TYR A 511 6.25 -1.97 -20.69
C TYR A 511 5.91 -3.42 -21.03
N THR A 512 5.71 -4.24 -20.00
CA THR A 512 5.38 -5.66 -20.15
C THR A 512 4.28 -6.10 -19.18
N GLN A 513 3.63 -7.21 -19.49
CA GLN A 513 2.71 -7.91 -18.61
C GLN A 513 3.20 -9.36 -18.48
N TRP A 514 3.45 -9.82 -17.27
CA TRP A 514 3.93 -11.18 -17.04
C TRP A 514 2.80 -12.19 -17.33
N GLU A 515 3.07 -13.13 -18.23
CA GLU A 515 2.17 -14.26 -18.52
C GLU A 515 2.44 -15.43 -17.56
N SER A 516 3.72 -15.68 -17.26
CA SER A 516 4.13 -16.73 -16.33
C SER A 516 5.46 -16.40 -15.67
N LEU A 517 5.67 -16.91 -14.46
CA LEU A 517 6.97 -17.04 -13.81
C LEU A 517 7.17 -18.51 -13.46
N THR A 518 8.22 -19.13 -13.99
CA THR A 518 8.58 -20.52 -13.73
C THR A 518 9.88 -20.56 -12.93
N PRO A 519 9.83 -20.94 -11.64
CA PRO A 519 11.02 -21.09 -10.81
C PRO A 519 12.01 -22.06 -11.45
N THR A 520 13.30 -21.72 -11.39
CA THR A 520 14.40 -22.57 -11.89
C THR A 520 15.11 -23.34 -10.79
N ASN A 521 14.84 -22.99 -9.53
CA ASN A 521 15.36 -23.64 -8.33
C ASN A 521 14.23 -23.76 -7.29
N PHE A 522 14.01 -24.98 -6.78
CA PHE A 522 13.01 -25.30 -5.76
C PHE A 522 13.63 -25.63 -4.38
N ASP A 523 14.96 -25.54 -4.27
CA ASP A 523 15.68 -25.54 -2.98
C ASP A 523 15.77 -24.09 -2.45
N VAL A 524 16.56 -23.87 -1.40
CA VAL A 524 16.80 -22.55 -0.80
C VAL A 524 17.48 -21.64 -1.81
N VAL A 525 16.82 -20.51 -2.09
CA VAL A 525 17.31 -19.42 -2.91
C VAL A 525 17.61 -18.24 -2.01
N THR A 526 18.85 -17.75 -2.03
CA THR A 526 19.21 -16.48 -1.40
C THR A 526 19.01 -15.33 -2.40
N THR A 527 18.47 -14.21 -1.93
CA THR A 527 18.07 -13.10 -2.80
C THR A 527 18.19 -11.75 -2.07
N SER A 528 17.81 -10.68 -2.76
CA SER A 528 17.81 -9.30 -2.26
C SER A 528 16.65 -8.55 -2.94
N VAL A 529 15.42 -8.96 -2.63
CA VAL A 529 14.21 -8.39 -3.25
C VAL A 529 13.46 -7.57 -2.21
N GLY A 530 13.32 -6.27 -2.45
CA GLY A 530 12.53 -5.38 -1.59
C GLY A 530 11.06 -5.82 -1.54
N ILE A 531 10.48 -5.75 -0.34
CA ILE A 531 9.08 -6.10 -0.07
C ILE A 531 8.48 -5.07 0.90
N LYS A 532 7.20 -4.73 0.73
CA LYS A 532 6.49 -3.77 1.57
C LYS A 532 5.55 -4.45 2.56
N ALA A 533 5.30 -3.79 3.68
CA ALA A 533 4.29 -4.22 4.63
C ALA A 533 2.92 -4.36 3.91
N GLY A 534 2.28 -5.51 4.09
CA GLY A 534 1.02 -5.84 3.41
C GLY A 534 1.17 -6.54 2.06
N ASP A 535 2.37 -6.61 1.47
CA ASP A 535 2.60 -7.38 0.24
C ASP A 535 2.37 -8.88 0.46
N PRO A 536 1.83 -9.63 -0.53
CA PRO A 536 1.65 -11.07 -0.43
C PRO A 536 2.97 -11.84 -0.21
N ILE A 537 3.02 -12.65 0.84
CA ILE A 537 4.10 -13.62 1.11
C ILE A 537 3.78 -14.99 0.50
N GLY A 538 2.53 -15.43 0.58
CA GLY A 538 2.08 -16.74 0.09
C GLY A 538 0.72 -17.11 0.71
N TYR A 539 0.29 -18.35 0.50
CA TYR A 539 -0.94 -18.90 1.09
C TYR A 539 -0.61 -20.04 2.06
N LEU A 540 -1.58 -20.45 2.88
CA LEU A 540 -1.42 -21.57 3.80
C LEU A 540 -1.09 -22.86 3.03
N GLY A 541 0.01 -23.52 3.38
CA GLY A 541 0.36 -24.83 2.84
C GLY A 541 -0.30 -25.95 3.64
N LYS A 542 -0.53 -27.08 2.97
CA LYS A 542 -1.03 -28.31 3.60
C LYS A 542 0.03 -28.95 4.49
N ILE A 543 -0.43 -29.51 5.61
CA ILE A 543 0.31 -30.40 6.49
C ILE A 543 -0.62 -31.54 6.91
N GLU A 544 -0.21 -32.77 6.61
CA GLU A 544 -0.90 -33.99 7.05
C GLU A 544 -0.13 -34.60 8.22
N ASN A 545 -0.79 -34.74 9.36
CA ASN A 545 -0.21 -35.28 10.58
C ASN A 545 -0.90 -36.60 10.95
N LEU A 546 -0.19 -37.45 11.67
CA LEU A 546 -0.75 -38.66 12.27
C LEU A 546 -1.43 -38.31 13.58
N VAL A 547 -2.66 -38.79 13.74
CA VAL A 547 -3.42 -38.71 14.99
C VAL A 547 -3.07 -39.88 15.91
N ASN A 548 -2.72 -41.05 15.35
CA ASN A 548 -2.32 -42.24 16.10
C ASN A 548 -1.53 -43.25 15.26
N GLU A 549 -0.95 -44.26 15.93
CA GLU A 549 -0.17 -45.37 15.33
C GLU A 549 -0.98 -46.29 14.39
N ASN A 550 -2.31 -46.24 14.43
CA ASN A 550 -3.16 -46.94 13.46
C ASN A 550 -3.21 -46.24 12.09
N GLY A 551 -2.48 -45.13 11.97
CA GLY A 551 -2.38 -44.34 10.75
C GLY A 551 -3.57 -43.42 10.54
N LEU A 552 -4.41 -43.12 11.54
CA LEU A 552 -5.43 -42.09 11.38
C LEU A 552 -4.73 -40.75 11.07
N THR A 553 -5.18 -40.06 10.04
CA THR A 553 -4.56 -38.81 9.56
C THR A 553 -5.48 -37.63 9.78
N ASP A 554 -4.92 -36.53 10.25
CA ASP A 554 -5.54 -35.22 10.21
C ASP A 554 -4.87 -34.37 9.14
N ASN A 555 -5.62 -33.48 8.50
CA ASN A 555 -5.10 -32.56 7.50
C ASN A 555 -5.43 -31.12 7.91
N LYS A 556 -4.42 -30.27 7.83
CA LYS A 556 -4.53 -28.85 8.19
C LYS A 556 -3.84 -28.02 7.11
N PHE A 557 -4.34 -26.83 6.87
CA PHE A 557 -3.61 -25.81 6.10
C PHE A 557 -3.07 -24.80 7.10
N GLN A 558 -1.76 -24.59 7.13
CA GLN A 558 -1.17 -23.66 8.09
C GLN A 558 0.11 -23.01 7.57
N VAL A 559 0.48 -21.90 8.20
CA VAL A 559 1.79 -21.26 8.13
C VAL A 559 2.32 -21.14 9.56
N HIS A 560 3.63 -21.31 9.74
CA HIS A 560 4.30 -20.96 10.98
C HIS A 560 5.02 -19.61 10.79
N VAL A 561 4.77 -18.65 11.68
CA VAL A 561 5.30 -17.29 11.58
C VAL A 561 6.15 -16.95 12.79
N GLU A 562 7.40 -16.53 12.56
CA GLU A 562 8.32 -16.06 13.59
C GLU A 562 8.74 -14.61 13.35
N ILE A 563 9.07 -13.91 14.44
CA ILE A 563 9.85 -12.68 14.41
C ILE A 563 11.06 -12.88 15.32
N PHE A 564 12.26 -12.63 14.82
CA PHE A 564 13.47 -12.78 15.63
C PHE A 564 14.54 -11.74 15.30
N THR A 565 15.46 -11.50 16.23
CA THR A 565 16.68 -10.72 16.02
C THR A 565 17.92 -11.51 16.45
N THR A 566 19.02 -11.17 15.81
CA THR A 566 20.37 -11.69 16.11
C THR A 566 21.22 -10.65 16.84
N GLN A 567 20.67 -9.46 17.11
CA GLN A 567 21.41 -8.37 17.74
C GLN A 567 21.53 -8.58 19.25
N THR A 568 22.76 -8.51 19.75
CA THR A 568 23.08 -8.58 21.18
C THR A 568 22.61 -7.36 21.95
N GLU A 569 22.47 -6.21 21.28
CA GLU A 569 22.01 -4.95 21.86
C GLU A 569 20.47 -4.82 21.93
N VAL A 570 19.73 -5.93 21.79
CA VAL A 570 18.26 -5.92 21.84
C VAL A 570 17.75 -5.25 23.12
N LYS A 571 18.48 -5.37 24.24
CA LYS A 571 18.12 -4.71 25.50
C LYS A 571 18.14 -3.18 25.37
N ASP A 572 19.11 -2.60 24.68
CA ASP A 572 19.18 -1.14 24.48
C ASP A 572 17.99 -0.63 23.67
N PHE A 573 17.53 -1.43 22.70
CA PHE A 573 16.31 -1.15 21.95
C PHE A 573 15.07 -1.16 22.85
N LEU A 574 14.95 -2.16 23.73
CA LEU A 574 13.83 -2.27 24.68
C LEU A 574 13.81 -1.16 25.73
N ASP A 575 15.00 -0.75 26.18
CA ASP A 575 15.19 0.28 27.22
C ASP A 575 15.00 1.71 26.69
N ASN A 576 14.75 1.90 25.39
CA ASN A 576 14.59 3.22 24.76
C ASN A 576 15.79 4.15 25.00
N VAL A 577 17.01 3.70 24.69
CA VAL A 577 18.22 4.51 24.95
C VAL A 577 18.25 5.87 24.24
N ALA A 578 17.49 6.03 23.14
CA ALA A 578 17.30 7.33 22.49
C ALA A 578 16.29 8.25 23.21
N ALA A 579 15.60 7.76 24.24
CA ALA A 579 14.61 8.47 25.05
C ALA A 579 13.50 9.13 24.22
N LEU A 580 12.97 8.40 23.24
CA LEU A 580 11.88 8.88 22.38
C LEU A 580 10.58 8.95 23.17
N LYS A 581 9.80 10.01 22.92
CA LYS A 581 8.51 10.27 23.58
C LYS A 581 7.37 10.55 22.58
N VAL A 582 7.53 10.09 21.35
CA VAL A 582 6.55 10.22 20.27
C VAL A 582 5.63 8.99 20.20
N GLY A 583 4.47 9.15 19.60
CA GLY A 583 3.46 8.10 19.48
C GLY A 583 2.42 8.14 20.59
N ARG A 584 1.62 7.06 20.68
CA ARG A 584 0.53 7.00 21.65
C ARG A 584 1.05 7.10 23.07
N GLN A 585 0.31 7.78 23.93
CA GLN A 585 0.71 8.00 25.32
C GLN A 585 0.03 7.04 26.28
N TYR A 586 0.80 6.53 27.24
CA TYR A 586 0.31 5.59 28.26
C TYR A 586 0.62 6.11 29.65
N LEU A 587 -0.32 5.91 30.57
CA LEU A 587 -0.08 6.10 32.00
C LEU A 587 0.73 4.91 32.51
N HIS A 588 1.88 5.19 33.08
CA HIS A 588 2.73 4.21 33.73
C HIS A 588 2.46 4.15 35.23
N LEU A 589 2.07 2.98 35.71
CA LEU A 589 1.89 2.67 37.12
C LEU A 589 2.94 1.66 37.54
N PRO A 590 3.99 2.07 38.27
CA PRO A 590 4.99 1.12 38.74
C PRO A 590 4.39 0.20 39.81
N LYS A 591 5.00 -0.98 39.96
CA LYS A 591 4.75 -1.86 41.11
C LYS A 591 4.85 -1.08 42.43
N GLY A 592 3.87 -1.27 43.29
CA GLY A 592 3.72 -0.57 44.57
C GLY A 592 2.96 0.76 44.49
N ALA A 593 2.57 1.23 43.31
CA ALA A 593 1.74 2.42 43.18
C ALA A 593 0.38 2.24 43.88
N GLN A 594 -0.18 3.34 44.38
CA GLN A 594 -1.49 3.36 45.02
C GLN A 594 -2.40 4.37 44.32
N LEU A 595 -3.66 3.98 44.10
CA LEU A 595 -4.65 4.81 43.44
C LEU A 595 -5.54 5.50 44.47
N LYS A 596 -5.89 6.78 44.26
CA LYS A 596 -6.86 7.46 45.14
C LYS A 596 -8.25 6.84 44.93
N LYS A 597 -8.97 6.53 46.00
CA LYS A 597 -10.35 6.02 45.89
C LYS A 597 -11.31 7.14 45.45
N LYS A 598 -12.24 6.81 44.56
CA LYS A 598 -13.29 7.73 44.10
C LYS A 598 -14.34 7.90 45.20
N MET A 599 -14.87 9.13 45.35
CA MET A 599 -15.90 9.42 46.35
C MET A 599 -17.13 8.50 46.21
N PRO A 600 -17.76 8.07 47.33
CA PRO A 600 -17.58 8.55 48.71
C PRO A 600 -16.47 7.84 49.50
N ALA A 601 -15.77 6.85 48.90
CA ALA A 601 -14.68 6.15 49.56
C ALA A 601 -13.46 7.07 49.72
N THR A 602 -12.83 7.04 50.90
CA THR A 602 -11.66 7.87 51.23
C THR A 602 -10.38 7.04 51.29
N GLY A 603 -9.23 7.69 51.14
CA GLY A 603 -7.90 7.05 51.16
C GLY A 603 -7.46 6.51 49.80
N THR A 604 -6.51 5.58 49.83
CA THR A 604 -5.90 4.97 48.63
C THR A 604 -6.24 3.48 48.52
N SER A 605 -5.99 2.90 47.34
CA SER A 605 -6.02 1.46 47.11
C SER A 605 -4.88 0.76 47.85
N GLU A 606 -4.97 -0.56 47.93
CA GLU A 606 -3.78 -1.36 48.23
C GLU A 606 -2.70 -1.10 47.17
N PRO A 607 -1.40 -1.21 47.54
CA PRO A 607 -0.31 -1.12 46.58
C PRO A 607 -0.48 -2.16 45.46
N LEU A 608 -0.31 -1.72 44.21
CA LEU A 608 -0.29 -2.61 43.05
C LEU A 608 0.88 -3.59 43.17
N LYS A 609 0.68 -4.84 42.78
CA LYS A 609 1.68 -5.90 42.83
C LYS A 609 2.43 -6.08 41.53
N GLU A 610 1.85 -5.62 40.44
CA GLU A 610 2.42 -5.64 39.09
C GLU A 610 2.58 -4.21 38.54
N GLU A 611 3.32 -4.09 37.45
CA GLU A 611 3.48 -2.83 36.72
C GLU A 611 2.45 -2.76 35.58
N HIS A 612 1.86 -1.58 35.39
CA HIS A 612 0.78 -1.39 34.40
C HIS A 612 1.06 -0.22 33.46
N ALA A 613 0.72 -0.39 32.19
CA ALA A 613 0.73 0.65 31.17
C ALA A 613 -0.67 0.77 30.54
N ILE A 614 -1.36 1.88 30.81
CA ILE A 614 -2.76 2.08 30.37
C ILE A 614 -2.83 3.19 29.33
N ASP A 615 -3.52 2.92 28.21
CA ASP A 615 -3.73 3.87 27.12
C ASP A 615 -4.49 5.12 27.64
N LEU A 616 -3.82 6.27 27.66
CA LEU A 616 -4.41 7.52 28.15
C LEU A 616 -5.62 7.95 27.34
N GLY A 617 -5.67 7.62 26.04
CA GLY A 617 -6.78 7.96 25.17
C GLY A 617 -8.09 7.24 25.53
N LYS A 618 -8.00 6.16 26.32
CA LYS A 618 -9.16 5.39 26.79
C LYS A 618 -9.61 5.76 28.21
N MET A 619 -8.87 6.63 28.90
CA MET A 619 -9.13 6.97 30.30
C MET A 619 -10.08 8.15 30.44
N PRO A 620 -11.24 7.99 31.12
CA PRO A 620 -12.06 9.13 31.50
C PRO A 620 -11.29 10.12 32.36
N VAL A 621 -11.50 11.41 32.12
CA VAL A 621 -11.00 12.48 32.99
C VAL A 621 -12.16 12.97 33.85
N VAL A 622 -11.95 12.97 35.16
CA VAL A 622 -12.91 13.49 36.14
C VAL A 622 -12.31 14.70 36.87
N LYS A 623 -13.18 15.66 37.21
CA LYS A 623 -12.81 16.81 38.03
C LYS A 623 -13.20 16.56 39.47
N GLU A 624 -12.22 16.63 40.36
CA GLU A 624 -12.45 16.69 41.80
C GLU A 624 -11.82 17.99 42.34
N GLY A 625 -12.68 18.95 42.69
CA GLY A 625 -12.25 20.33 43.00
C GLY A 625 -11.77 21.07 41.74
N ASN A 626 -10.57 21.66 41.82
CA ASN A 626 -9.93 22.35 40.69
C ASN A 626 -8.90 21.47 39.96
N GLU A 627 -8.86 20.17 40.25
CA GLU A 627 -7.85 19.26 39.72
C GLU A 627 -8.47 18.23 38.78
N ASP A 628 -7.77 17.93 37.70
CA ASP A 628 -8.12 16.87 36.75
C ASP A 628 -7.46 15.54 37.17
N TRP A 629 -8.26 14.47 37.16
CA TRP A 629 -7.84 13.12 37.53
C TRP A 629 -8.18 12.15 36.40
N TYR A 630 -7.26 11.24 36.12
CA TYR A 630 -7.55 10.05 35.31
C TYR A 630 -8.28 9.03 36.16
N GLU A 631 -9.43 8.57 35.70
CA GLU A 631 -10.16 7.44 36.28
C GLU A 631 -9.77 6.15 35.56
N LEU A 632 -9.47 5.10 36.32
CA LEU A 632 -9.01 3.83 35.76
C LEU A 632 -9.38 2.63 36.62
N SER A 633 -9.33 1.47 35.97
CA SER A 633 -9.38 0.16 36.61
C SER A 633 -8.34 -0.74 35.95
N VAL A 634 -7.51 -1.39 36.76
CA VAL A 634 -6.52 -2.40 36.32
C VAL A 634 -6.86 -3.73 36.96
N ASN A 635 -6.52 -4.83 36.29
CA ASN A 635 -6.51 -6.15 36.92
C ASN A 635 -5.08 -6.41 37.41
N ASP A 636 -4.89 -6.62 38.70
CA ASP A 636 -3.58 -6.77 39.35
C ASP A 636 -3.59 -8.10 40.12
N GLU A 637 -2.88 -9.12 39.63
CA GLU A 637 -2.94 -10.51 40.12
C GLU A 637 -4.39 -11.01 40.34
N ASP A 638 -5.20 -11.02 39.28
CA ASP A 638 -6.61 -11.44 39.30
C ASP A 638 -7.56 -10.58 40.18
N ARG A 639 -7.07 -9.45 40.73
CA ARG A 639 -7.89 -8.48 41.46
C ARG A 639 -8.09 -7.21 40.65
N SER A 640 -9.36 -6.85 40.44
CA SER A 640 -9.70 -5.52 39.93
C SER A 640 -9.42 -4.43 40.97
N VAL A 641 -8.54 -3.49 40.62
CA VAL A 641 -8.19 -2.30 41.41
C VAL A 641 -8.59 -1.07 40.61
N SER A 642 -9.55 -0.31 41.13
CA SER A 642 -10.02 0.94 40.52
C SER A 642 -9.65 2.15 41.38
N GLY A 643 -9.38 3.28 40.73
CA GLY A 643 -9.12 4.54 41.42
C GLY A 643 -8.77 5.68 40.48
N LEU A 644 -8.21 6.73 41.08
CA LEU A 644 -7.88 7.99 40.44
C LEU A 644 -6.38 8.26 40.52
N VAL A 645 -5.83 8.77 39.41
CA VAL A 645 -4.44 9.27 39.34
C VAL A 645 -4.48 10.73 38.93
N LYS A 646 -3.80 11.58 39.70
CA LYS A 646 -3.77 13.01 39.42
C LYS A 646 -3.05 13.28 38.10
N LYS A 647 -3.64 14.08 37.23
CA LYS A 647 -3.09 14.34 35.90
C LYS A 647 -1.71 15.02 35.95
N SER A 648 -1.46 15.88 36.95
CA SER A 648 -0.16 16.53 37.15
C SER A 648 0.95 15.58 37.59
N ASP A 649 0.59 14.46 38.22
CA ASP A 649 1.54 13.51 38.83
C ASP A 649 1.70 12.25 37.95
N ALA A 650 0.92 12.18 36.87
CA ALA A 650 0.90 11.07 35.93
C ALA A 650 2.26 10.92 35.25
N LYS A 651 2.88 9.75 35.40
CA LYS A 651 4.06 9.36 34.63
C LYS A 651 3.60 8.87 33.26
N VAL A 652 3.92 9.61 32.22
CA VAL A 652 3.56 9.27 30.84
C VAL A 652 4.73 8.60 30.14
N ILE A 653 4.46 7.46 29.52
CA ILE A 653 5.41 6.69 28.69
C ILE A 653 4.86 6.54 27.28
N THR A 654 5.68 6.01 26.37
CA THR A 654 5.28 5.71 24.99
C THR A 654 5.61 4.26 24.62
N PRO A 655 5.09 3.72 23.49
CA PRO A 655 5.47 2.40 22.98
C PRO A 655 6.96 2.22 22.72
N HIS A 656 7.74 3.30 22.66
CA HIS A 656 9.21 3.20 22.62
C HIS A 656 9.81 2.68 23.93
N ASP A 657 9.15 2.87 25.08
CA ASP A 657 9.56 2.34 26.39
C ASP A 657 9.13 0.86 26.55
N TRP A 658 9.60 -0.04 25.68
CA TRP A 658 9.14 -1.44 25.62
C TRP A 658 9.14 -2.13 26.99
N THR A 659 10.20 -1.98 27.79
CA THR A 659 10.25 -2.59 29.12
C THR A 659 9.15 -2.08 30.05
N LYS A 660 8.87 -0.77 30.04
CA LYS A 660 7.78 -0.18 30.84
C LYS A 660 6.39 -0.50 30.27
N MET A 661 6.32 -0.86 28.99
CA MET A 661 5.14 -1.44 28.36
C MET A 661 4.95 -2.91 28.72
N GLY A 662 5.88 -3.52 29.46
CA GLY A 662 5.82 -4.90 29.97
C GLY A 662 6.65 -5.90 29.19
N PHE A 663 7.48 -5.49 28.22
CA PHE A 663 8.37 -6.40 27.50
C PHE A 663 9.55 -6.85 28.37
N GLN A 664 9.79 -8.16 28.38
CA GLN A 664 10.78 -8.77 29.25
C GLN A 664 11.62 -9.79 28.48
N LEU A 665 12.94 -9.71 28.65
CA LEU A 665 13.85 -10.72 28.13
C LEU A 665 13.75 -12.00 28.97
N VAL A 666 13.74 -13.12 28.29
CA VAL A 666 13.73 -14.46 28.86
C VAL A 666 14.86 -15.22 28.21
N GLU A 667 15.78 -15.75 29.01
CA GLU A 667 16.96 -16.43 28.48
C GLU A 667 16.99 -17.88 28.93
N GLU A 668 17.32 -18.76 27.99
CA GLU A 668 17.77 -20.11 28.31
C GLU A 668 19.16 -20.02 28.93
N SER A 669 19.25 -20.28 30.23
CA SER A 669 20.50 -20.14 30.98
C SER A 669 21.37 -21.40 30.94
N ASN A 670 20.82 -22.52 30.43
CA ASN A 670 21.55 -23.77 30.27
C ASN A 670 22.35 -23.76 28.95
N SER A 671 23.68 -23.66 29.06
CA SER A 671 24.60 -23.74 27.91
C SER A 671 24.57 -25.08 27.14
N ALA A 672 23.93 -26.11 27.70
CA ALA A 672 23.71 -27.42 27.08
C ALA A 672 22.24 -27.63 26.66
N SER A 673 21.40 -26.58 26.65
CA SER A 673 19.99 -26.69 26.26
C SER A 673 19.85 -27.28 24.86
N ASP A 674 19.01 -28.31 24.77
CA ASP A 674 18.66 -29.04 23.56
C ASP A 674 17.44 -28.43 22.85
N GLY A 675 17.03 -27.20 23.23
CA GLY A 675 15.83 -26.54 22.73
C GLY A 675 14.54 -26.98 23.41
N PHE A 676 14.61 -27.94 24.35
CA PHE A 676 13.52 -28.21 25.27
C PHE A 676 13.66 -27.34 26.51
N LEU A 677 12.52 -26.89 27.01
CA LEU A 677 12.44 -26.09 28.22
C LEU A 677 12.68 -26.99 29.44
N ASP A 678 13.74 -26.72 30.18
CA ASP A 678 14.06 -27.40 31.43
C ASP A 678 13.45 -26.65 32.63
N PRO A 679 12.35 -27.14 33.24
CA PRO A 679 11.56 -26.33 34.15
C PRO A 679 12.28 -25.90 35.43
N ASP A 680 13.32 -26.64 35.82
CA ASP A 680 14.10 -26.39 37.03
C ASP A 680 15.12 -25.25 36.84
N ASP A 681 15.59 -25.01 35.61
CA ASP A 681 16.63 -24.04 35.28
C ASP A 681 16.08 -22.69 34.79
N MET A 682 14.75 -22.56 34.70
CA MET A 682 14.11 -21.31 34.28
C MET A 682 14.08 -20.23 35.37
N PRO A 683 14.06 -18.94 34.96
CA PRO A 683 13.80 -17.83 35.88
C PRO A 683 12.46 -17.98 36.63
N GLN A 684 12.40 -17.44 37.85
CA GLN A 684 11.24 -17.59 38.74
C GLN A 684 9.92 -17.09 38.12
N PHE A 685 9.95 -16.00 37.35
CA PHE A 685 8.74 -15.47 36.71
C PHE A 685 8.10 -16.51 35.77
N PHE A 686 8.90 -17.32 35.06
CA PHE A 686 8.41 -18.32 34.13
C PHE A 686 7.79 -19.49 34.88
N LYS A 687 8.41 -19.89 36.01
CA LYS A 687 7.86 -20.90 36.92
C LYS A 687 6.49 -20.45 37.47
N ASP A 688 6.35 -19.19 37.84
CA ASP A 688 5.09 -18.64 38.34
C ASP A 688 4.02 -18.56 37.24
N LEU A 689 4.43 -18.19 36.02
CA LEU A 689 3.55 -18.12 34.85
C LEU A 689 3.03 -19.50 34.44
N LEU A 690 3.90 -20.53 34.39
CA LEU A 690 3.49 -21.91 34.12
C LEU A 690 2.52 -22.45 35.17
N LYS A 691 2.74 -22.15 36.46
CA LYS A 691 1.81 -22.55 37.53
C LYS A 691 0.43 -21.91 37.37
N LYS A 692 0.33 -20.71 36.81
CA LYS A 692 -0.97 -20.07 36.51
C LYS A 692 -1.69 -20.75 35.33
N ILE A 693 -0.95 -21.37 34.41
CA ILE A 693 -1.49 -22.04 33.22
C ILE A 693 -1.89 -23.49 33.52
N ASP A 694 -1.11 -24.19 34.35
CA ASP A 694 -1.36 -25.56 34.84
C ASP A 694 -2.65 -25.61 35.68
N LYS A 695 -3.77 -25.93 35.04
CA LYS A 695 -5.11 -25.93 35.64
C LYS A 695 -5.36 -27.21 36.43
N ASN A 696 -4.79 -28.33 36.00
CA ASN A 696 -5.00 -29.63 36.63
C ASN A 696 -4.03 -29.86 37.82
N HIS A 697 -3.05 -28.97 37.99
CA HIS A 697 -2.03 -28.96 39.03
C HIS A 697 -1.15 -30.21 39.05
N ASP A 698 -0.88 -30.80 37.87
CA ASP A 698 -0.05 -31.99 37.73
C ASP A 698 1.45 -31.69 37.53
N GLY A 699 1.82 -30.40 37.47
CA GLY A 699 3.19 -29.94 37.26
C GLY A 699 3.64 -29.95 35.79
N LYS A 700 2.72 -30.20 34.86
CA LYS A 700 2.91 -30.15 33.40
C LYS A 700 1.92 -29.14 32.83
N VAL A 701 2.32 -28.52 31.72
CA VAL A 701 1.44 -27.64 30.96
C VAL A 701 1.21 -28.31 29.62
N GLU A 702 -0.01 -28.81 29.40
CA GLU A 702 -0.40 -29.40 28.13
C GLU A 702 -0.76 -28.31 27.10
N PRO A 703 -0.66 -28.59 25.78
CA PRO A 703 -1.03 -27.62 24.75
C PRO A 703 -2.45 -27.06 24.92
N SER A 704 -3.40 -27.88 25.37
CA SER A 704 -4.79 -27.46 25.63
C SER A 704 -4.91 -26.49 26.82
N GLU A 705 -4.11 -26.67 27.87
CA GLU A 705 -4.10 -25.76 29.03
C GLU A 705 -3.54 -24.40 28.65
N LEU A 706 -2.46 -24.38 27.86
CA LEU A 706 -1.92 -23.16 27.29
C LEU A 706 -2.93 -22.46 26.37
N ALA A 707 -3.54 -23.19 25.43
CA ALA A 707 -4.55 -22.66 24.53
C ALA A 707 -5.73 -22.03 25.30
N ASP A 708 -6.17 -22.68 26.38
CA ASP A 708 -7.20 -22.18 27.26
C ASP A 708 -6.77 -20.93 28.05
N ALA A 709 -5.56 -20.92 28.59
CA ALA A 709 -5.03 -19.78 29.35
C ALA A 709 -4.88 -18.55 28.44
N LEU A 710 -4.48 -18.74 27.19
CA LEU A 710 -4.38 -17.68 26.17
C LEU A 710 -5.75 -17.16 25.69
N LYS A 711 -6.88 -17.68 26.16
CA LYS A 711 -8.19 -17.02 26.00
C LYS A 711 -8.36 -15.83 26.95
N SER A 712 -7.61 -15.82 28.06
CA SER A 712 -7.58 -14.69 29.00
C SER A 712 -6.76 -13.55 28.42
N THR A 713 -7.35 -12.36 28.34
CA THR A 713 -6.67 -11.14 27.88
C THR A 713 -5.46 -10.81 28.75
N GLU A 714 -5.55 -11.00 30.07
CA GLU A 714 -4.44 -10.73 31.00
C GLU A 714 -3.24 -11.65 30.73
N THR A 715 -3.48 -12.97 30.67
CA THR A 715 -2.43 -13.94 30.35
C THR A 715 -1.78 -13.61 29.01
N ARG A 716 -2.57 -13.30 27.98
CA ARG A 716 -2.05 -12.89 26.66
C ARG A 716 -1.20 -11.62 26.71
N GLN A 717 -1.61 -10.62 27.48
CA GLN A 717 -0.90 -9.35 27.58
C GLN A 717 0.49 -9.51 28.20
N HIS A 718 0.66 -10.44 29.14
CA HIS A 718 1.97 -10.80 29.68
C HIS A 718 2.75 -11.71 28.73
N TRP A 719 2.10 -12.77 28.23
CA TRP A 719 2.74 -13.80 27.43
C TRP A 719 3.27 -13.29 26.08
N SER A 720 2.52 -12.41 25.42
CA SER A 720 2.93 -11.80 24.12
C SER A 720 4.03 -10.75 24.22
N LYS A 721 4.50 -10.44 25.43
CA LYS A 721 5.58 -9.46 25.68
C LYS A 721 6.89 -10.12 26.14
N LEU A 722 6.92 -11.43 26.24
CA LEU A 722 8.17 -12.17 26.47
C LEU A 722 9.02 -12.15 25.20
N VAL A 723 10.31 -11.84 25.35
CA VAL A 723 11.32 -11.87 24.30
C VAL A 723 12.31 -12.98 24.62
N ALA A 724 12.21 -14.11 23.93
CA ALA A 724 12.85 -15.36 24.33
C ALA A 724 14.16 -15.59 23.58
N HIS A 725 15.24 -15.86 24.31
CA HIS A 725 16.56 -16.16 23.78
C HIS A 725 16.81 -17.67 23.85
N HIS A 726 16.62 -18.37 22.73
CA HIS A 726 16.77 -19.82 22.65
C HIS A 726 17.25 -20.27 21.25
N PRO A 727 17.72 -21.53 21.10
CA PRO A 727 18.13 -22.06 19.81
C PRO A 727 16.95 -22.15 18.84
N THR A 728 17.18 -21.77 17.58
CA THR A 728 16.18 -21.88 16.51
C THR A 728 15.92 -23.34 16.12
N GLU A 729 14.68 -23.66 15.76
CA GLU A 729 14.25 -24.99 15.32
C GLU A 729 14.83 -25.35 13.93
N TRP A 730 15.20 -24.34 13.13
CA TRP A 730 15.46 -24.48 11.70
C TRP A 730 16.92 -24.74 11.31
N LYS A 731 17.80 -24.91 12.32
CA LYS A 731 19.25 -25.03 12.14
C LYS A 731 19.77 -26.46 12.12
N ASP A 732 19.50 -27.23 13.16
CA ASP A 732 20.17 -28.52 13.35
C ASP A 732 19.30 -29.68 12.85
N ASP A 733 19.91 -30.63 12.12
CA ASP A 733 19.28 -31.87 11.68
C ASP A 733 19.21 -32.91 12.81
N THR A 734 18.45 -33.98 12.61
CA THR A 734 18.16 -34.99 13.65
C THR A 734 19.37 -35.82 14.09
N LYS A 735 20.54 -35.66 13.45
CA LYS A 735 21.79 -36.30 13.87
C LYS A 735 22.51 -35.48 14.94
N SER A 736 22.14 -34.22 15.11
CA SER A 736 22.68 -33.37 16.16
C SER A 736 22.24 -33.83 17.56
N GLU A 737 23.04 -33.49 18.57
CA GLU A 737 22.74 -33.77 19.98
C GLU A 737 21.39 -33.20 20.42
N LYS A 738 21.00 -32.05 19.84
CA LYS A 738 19.74 -31.34 20.10
C LYS A 738 18.51 -32.26 20.01
N TRP A 739 18.48 -33.15 19.02
CA TRP A 739 17.30 -33.99 18.76
C TRP A 739 17.35 -35.37 19.43
N LYS A 740 18.37 -35.69 20.22
CA LYS A 740 18.46 -36.99 20.92
C LYS A 740 17.29 -37.24 21.86
N ARG A 741 16.75 -36.20 22.51
CA ARG A 741 15.58 -36.31 23.39
C ARG A 741 14.34 -36.83 22.67
N LEU A 742 14.25 -36.67 21.35
CA LEU A 742 13.16 -37.19 20.53
C LEU A 742 13.10 -38.73 20.55
N ASP A 743 14.26 -39.40 20.59
CA ASP A 743 14.34 -40.87 20.67
C ASP A 743 13.72 -41.39 21.97
N THR A 744 13.87 -40.64 23.07
CA THR A 744 13.24 -40.96 24.37
C THR A 744 11.76 -40.61 24.37
N LEU A 745 11.37 -39.46 23.81
CA LEU A 745 9.95 -39.02 23.78
C LEU A 745 9.06 -39.94 22.95
N LEU A 746 9.61 -40.59 21.92
CA LEU A 746 8.90 -41.51 21.02
C LEU A 746 9.36 -42.96 21.19
N GLU A 747 9.89 -43.32 22.35
CA GLU A 747 10.25 -44.70 22.67
C GLU A 747 9.03 -45.62 22.55
N GLY A 748 9.15 -46.71 21.79
CA GLY A 748 8.04 -47.62 21.46
C GLY A 748 7.20 -47.23 20.23
N SER A 749 7.48 -46.08 19.63
CA SER A 749 6.78 -45.53 18.44
C SER A 749 7.74 -45.38 17.25
N GLU A 750 8.46 -46.45 16.89
CA GLU A 750 9.55 -46.44 15.90
C GLU A 750 9.14 -45.85 14.52
N LYS A 751 7.91 -46.13 14.07
CA LYS A 751 7.39 -45.63 12.80
C LYS A 751 7.17 -44.12 12.83
N LEU A 752 6.61 -43.61 13.93
CA LEU A 752 6.37 -42.19 14.14
C LEU A 752 7.70 -41.44 14.33
N LEU A 753 8.63 -42.01 15.10
CA LEU A 753 9.98 -41.46 15.28
C LEU A 753 10.71 -41.30 13.96
N LYS A 754 10.71 -42.33 13.11
CA LYS A 754 11.31 -42.25 11.76
C LYS A 754 10.64 -41.16 10.92
N HIS A 755 9.31 -41.13 10.94
CA HIS A 755 8.52 -40.16 10.18
C HIS A 755 8.82 -38.70 10.59
N GLU A 756 8.84 -38.41 11.89
CA GLU A 756 9.14 -37.07 12.40
C GLU A 756 10.59 -36.66 12.13
N LYS A 757 11.55 -37.61 12.24
CA LYS A 757 12.95 -37.32 11.90
C LYS A 757 13.13 -36.92 10.43
N GLU A 758 12.49 -37.63 9.50
CA GLU A 758 12.51 -37.28 8.07
C GLU A 758 11.95 -35.88 7.79
N ARG A 759 10.90 -35.48 8.51
CA ARG A 759 10.30 -34.14 8.39
C ARG A 759 11.21 -33.05 8.95
N ILE A 760 11.77 -33.23 10.15
CA ILE A 760 12.70 -32.28 10.77
C ILE A 760 13.89 -32.01 9.85
N ASP A 761 14.54 -33.07 9.35
CA ASP A 761 15.67 -32.95 8.43
C ASP A 761 15.29 -32.15 7.16
N SER A 762 14.06 -32.32 6.66
CA SER A 762 13.57 -31.58 5.48
C SER A 762 13.36 -30.08 5.74
N TYR A 763 13.15 -29.66 6.99
CA TYR A 763 12.92 -28.25 7.34
C TYR A 763 14.21 -27.46 7.56
N VAL A 764 15.36 -28.12 7.68
CA VAL A 764 16.64 -27.44 7.90
C VAL A 764 17.03 -26.56 6.70
N PHE A 765 17.38 -25.30 6.98
CA PHE A 765 17.93 -24.38 5.98
C PHE A 765 18.96 -23.37 6.52
N TRP A 766 19.13 -23.27 7.85
CA TRP A 766 19.85 -22.17 8.47
C TRP A 766 21.29 -21.99 8.00
N ASP A 767 22.04 -23.09 7.83
CA ASP A 767 23.45 -23.03 7.38
C ASP A 767 23.60 -22.46 5.97
N LYS A 768 22.54 -22.53 5.14
CA LYS A 768 22.53 -21.90 3.81
C LYS A 768 22.39 -20.36 3.87
N LEU A 769 22.21 -19.80 5.07
CA LEU A 769 22.06 -18.36 5.31
C LEU A 769 23.32 -17.68 5.85
N ALA A 770 24.46 -18.37 5.92
CA ALA A 770 25.68 -17.85 6.56
C ALA A 770 26.12 -16.45 6.07
N ASP A 771 25.88 -16.11 4.81
CA ASP A 771 26.21 -14.78 4.23
C ASP A 771 25.09 -13.71 4.41
N LYS A 772 23.94 -14.09 4.98
CA LYS A 772 22.70 -13.28 5.05
C LYS A 772 22.18 -13.07 6.46
N THR A 773 22.56 -13.93 7.41
CA THR A 773 22.22 -13.82 8.83
C THR A 773 23.50 -13.81 9.69
N PRO A 774 23.67 -12.85 10.62
CA PRO A 774 24.88 -12.78 11.46
C PRO A 774 25.08 -13.97 12.42
N ALA A 775 24.02 -14.71 12.75
CA ALA A 775 24.01 -15.64 13.88
C ALA A 775 24.33 -17.09 13.49
N GLY A 776 25.54 -17.37 13.01
CA GLY A 776 26.03 -18.73 12.73
C GLY A 776 25.87 -19.74 13.90
N THR A 777 25.54 -19.29 15.12
CA THR A 777 25.23 -20.12 16.29
C THR A 777 23.81 -20.69 16.30
N GLY A 778 22.83 -20.01 15.67
CA GLY A 778 21.40 -20.35 15.76
C GLY A 778 20.71 -20.01 17.09
N LEU A 779 21.42 -19.38 18.03
CA LEU A 779 20.86 -18.84 19.27
C LEU A 779 20.40 -17.40 19.03
N ILE A 780 19.09 -17.12 19.13
CA ILE A 780 18.48 -15.86 18.67
C ILE A 780 17.35 -15.41 19.60
N TYR A 781 17.00 -14.12 19.54
CA TYR A 781 15.92 -13.54 20.33
C TYR A 781 14.62 -13.56 19.53
N HIS A 782 13.63 -14.31 19.99
CA HIS A 782 12.29 -14.40 19.41
C HIS A 782 11.35 -13.39 20.09
N PHE A 783 10.55 -12.72 19.28
CA PHE A 783 9.44 -11.89 19.73
C PHE A 783 8.13 -12.58 19.36
N HIS A 784 7.11 -12.44 20.21
CA HIS A 784 5.76 -12.79 19.80
C HIS A 784 5.33 -11.95 18.59
N PRO A 785 4.97 -12.55 17.43
CA PRO A 785 4.73 -11.79 16.19
C PRO A 785 3.65 -10.70 16.31
N ILE A 786 2.48 -11.05 16.88
CA ILE A 786 1.36 -10.09 17.05
C ILE A 786 1.69 -9.01 18.09
N GLY A 787 2.23 -9.37 19.26
CA GLY A 787 2.63 -8.41 20.29
C GLY A 787 3.68 -7.40 19.79
N PHE A 788 4.68 -7.86 19.04
CA PHE A 788 5.70 -7.03 18.41
C PHE A 788 5.09 -6.02 17.43
N VAL A 789 4.32 -6.50 16.45
CA VAL A 789 3.66 -5.64 15.45
C VAL A 789 2.70 -4.66 16.11
N SER A 790 1.92 -5.11 17.10
CA SER A 790 0.98 -4.27 17.85
C SER A 790 1.68 -3.08 18.54
N ASN A 791 2.85 -3.30 19.13
CA ASN A 791 3.60 -2.22 19.77
C ASN A 791 4.12 -1.19 18.76
N PHE A 792 4.58 -1.63 17.58
CA PHE A 792 4.92 -0.70 16.48
C PHE A 792 3.72 0.06 15.93
N LEU A 793 2.57 -0.59 15.76
CA LEU A 793 1.33 0.07 15.34
C LEU A 793 0.88 1.12 16.37
N ALA A 794 1.17 0.92 17.66
CA ALA A 794 0.92 1.90 18.70
C ALA A 794 1.87 3.11 18.67
N MET A 795 3.07 2.98 18.05
CA MET A 795 3.98 4.12 17.84
C MET A 795 3.40 5.16 16.89
N GLU A 796 2.39 4.79 16.09
CA GLU A 796 1.58 5.73 15.33
C GLU A 796 0.34 6.14 16.13
N ASP A 797 0.27 7.41 16.55
CA ASP A 797 -0.94 7.97 17.14
C ASP A 797 -1.86 8.48 16.02
N ASP A 798 -3.04 7.88 15.89
CA ASP A 798 -4.08 8.28 14.94
C ASP A 798 -4.64 9.69 15.25
N ASN A 799 -4.39 10.21 16.45
CA ASN A 799 -4.70 11.57 16.86
C ASN A 799 -3.44 12.46 16.94
N ASP A 800 -2.31 12.06 16.37
CA ASP A 800 -1.15 12.96 16.26
C ASP A 800 -1.51 14.22 15.43
N LEU A 801 -0.97 15.37 15.83
CA LEU A 801 -1.13 16.65 15.11
C LEU A 801 -0.57 16.59 13.68
N LYS A 802 0.35 15.66 13.38
CA LYS A 802 0.87 15.44 12.02
C LYS A 802 -0.25 15.23 10.98
N TRP A 803 -1.36 14.61 11.39
CA TRP A 803 -2.51 14.33 10.53
C TRP A 803 -3.34 15.56 10.15
N LEU A 804 -3.03 16.74 10.70
CA LEU A 804 -3.63 17.99 10.25
C LEU A 804 -2.92 18.58 9.02
N LYS A 805 -1.81 17.97 8.59
CA LYS A 805 -1.11 18.33 7.35
C LYS A 805 -1.45 17.32 6.25
N VAL A 806 -1.98 17.80 5.13
CA VAL A 806 -2.33 17.01 3.95
C VAL A 806 -1.33 17.21 2.82
N GLU A 807 -1.12 16.17 2.01
CA GLU A 807 -0.20 16.26 0.86
C GLU A 807 -0.67 17.29 -0.17
N ARG A 808 -2.00 17.42 -0.36
CA ARG A 808 -2.65 18.34 -1.29
C ARG A 808 -3.95 18.87 -0.70
N GLY A 809 -4.34 20.08 -1.07
CA GLY A 809 -5.60 20.70 -0.64
C GLY A 809 -5.56 21.27 0.78
N GLN A 810 -4.38 21.66 1.28
CA GLN A 810 -4.22 22.12 2.68
C GLN A 810 -5.14 23.31 2.99
N LEU A 811 -5.28 24.25 2.06
CA LEU A 811 -6.22 25.37 2.18
C LEU A 811 -7.65 24.89 2.46
N THR A 812 -8.17 24.01 1.60
CA THR A 812 -9.53 23.46 1.75
C THR A 812 -9.66 22.68 3.05
N PHE A 813 -8.66 21.87 3.40
CA PHE A 813 -8.65 21.12 4.66
C PHE A 813 -8.76 22.03 5.89
N ASP A 814 -8.06 23.17 5.90
CA ASP A 814 -8.05 24.09 7.03
C ASP A 814 -9.30 24.99 7.12
N VAL A 815 -9.96 25.30 5.99
CA VAL A 815 -11.17 26.14 6.00
C VAL A 815 -12.46 25.36 6.27
N GLU A 816 -12.48 24.05 5.99
CA GLU A 816 -13.69 23.21 6.15
C GLU A 816 -13.95 22.76 7.59
N GLY A 817 -13.10 23.15 8.54
CA GLY A 817 -13.35 22.92 9.96
C GLY A 817 -12.14 23.20 10.83
N ASN A 818 -12.31 23.07 12.14
CA ASN A 818 -11.23 23.14 13.11
C ASN A 818 -11.14 21.86 13.96
N ASP A 819 -10.11 21.80 14.77
CA ASP A 819 -9.82 20.65 15.62
C ASP A 819 -9.85 21.03 17.12
N LEU A 820 -10.72 21.99 17.46
CA LEU A 820 -10.90 22.47 18.83
C LEU A 820 -11.91 21.60 19.57
N GLU A 821 -11.40 20.62 20.32
CA GLU A 821 -12.21 19.63 21.04
C GLU A 821 -12.96 20.21 22.24
N ASP A 822 -12.43 21.25 22.89
CA ASP A 822 -13.00 21.83 24.11
C ASP A 822 -14.37 22.48 23.86
N PRO A 823 -15.48 21.93 24.40
CA PRO A 823 -16.81 22.51 24.23
C PRO A 823 -16.98 23.89 24.86
N ALA A 824 -16.10 24.28 25.80
CA ALA A 824 -16.11 25.63 26.37
C ALA A 824 -15.53 26.68 25.40
N ASN A 825 -14.80 26.26 24.37
CA ASN A 825 -14.27 27.16 23.36
C ASN A 825 -15.39 27.62 22.41
N PRO A 826 -15.61 28.94 22.20
CA PRO A 826 -16.64 29.44 21.30
C PRO A 826 -16.56 28.90 19.86
N LEU A 827 -15.36 28.56 19.40
CA LEU A 827 -15.12 28.04 18.04
C LEU A 827 -15.34 26.52 17.94
N HIS A 828 -15.69 25.82 19.03
CA HIS A 828 -16.02 24.40 19.03
C HIS A 828 -17.21 24.05 18.11
N MET A 829 -18.03 25.04 17.76
CA MET A 829 -19.09 24.84 16.76
C MET A 829 -18.55 24.38 15.39
N TYR A 830 -17.29 24.68 15.07
CA TYR A 830 -16.61 24.25 13.85
C TYR A 830 -15.73 23.00 14.05
N PHE A 831 -15.82 22.33 15.20
CA PHE A 831 -15.13 21.06 15.42
C PHE A 831 -15.69 20.00 14.46
N SER A 832 -14.88 19.58 13.50
CA SER A 832 -15.41 18.84 12.33
C SER A 832 -15.32 17.32 12.46
N ARG A 833 -14.60 16.78 13.45
CA ARG A 833 -14.49 15.32 13.62
C ARG A 833 -15.78 14.67 14.13
N LYS A 834 -16.78 15.45 14.52
CA LYS A 834 -18.14 14.99 14.80
C LYS A 834 -19.07 15.18 13.60
N VAL A 835 -20.12 14.37 13.54
CA VAL A 835 -21.17 14.52 12.53
C VAL A 835 -21.88 15.87 12.66
N HIS A 836 -22.07 16.56 11.54
CA HIS A 836 -22.76 17.84 11.51
C HIS A 836 -23.45 18.07 10.15
N TRP A 837 -24.24 19.14 10.07
CA TRP A 837 -24.86 19.60 8.85
C TRP A 837 -24.45 21.07 8.63
N PRO A 838 -23.60 21.37 7.64
CA PRO A 838 -23.09 22.73 7.41
C PRO A 838 -24.15 23.77 7.02
N GLY A 839 -25.35 23.35 6.62
CA GLY A 839 -26.43 24.23 6.19
C GLY A 839 -26.71 24.18 4.68
N GLY A 840 -27.76 24.89 4.24
CA GLY A 840 -28.09 25.03 2.82
C GLY A 840 -28.51 23.73 2.15
N VAL A 841 -27.85 23.39 1.04
CA VAL A 841 -28.08 22.15 0.27
C VAL A 841 -27.19 20.98 0.69
N SER A 842 -26.33 21.18 1.69
CA SER A 842 -25.35 20.17 2.14
C SER A 842 -26.04 18.94 2.72
N GLY A 843 -25.38 17.79 2.64
CA GLY A 843 -25.76 16.56 3.33
C GLY A 843 -25.14 16.46 4.73
N ILE A 844 -25.23 15.27 5.32
CA ILE A 844 -24.51 14.97 6.57
C ILE A 844 -23.01 14.97 6.28
N THR A 845 -22.25 15.73 7.06
CA THR A 845 -20.81 15.90 6.89
C THR A 845 -20.05 15.40 8.12
N ILE A 846 -18.89 14.79 7.90
CA ILE A 846 -17.94 14.38 8.93
C ILE A 846 -16.51 14.67 8.49
N GLY A 847 -15.61 15.00 9.41
CA GLY A 847 -14.25 15.41 9.08
C GLY A 847 -14.19 16.72 8.28
N ARG A 848 -13.11 16.94 7.53
CA ARG A 848 -12.93 18.13 6.68
C ARG A 848 -13.66 17.96 5.36
N GLY A 849 -14.99 18.12 5.37
CA GLY A 849 -15.77 18.25 4.14
C GLY A 849 -16.17 16.94 3.45
N TYR A 850 -16.20 15.82 4.19
CA TYR A 850 -16.74 14.56 3.68
C TYR A 850 -18.28 14.57 3.77
N ASP A 851 -18.94 15.15 2.76
CA ASP A 851 -20.40 15.28 2.65
C ASP A 851 -21.06 14.03 2.01
N LEU A 852 -21.77 13.24 2.81
CA LEU A 852 -22.47 12.00 2.42
C LEU A 852 -23.61 12.20 1.42
N GLY A 853 -24.08 13.43 1.22
CA GLY A 853 -25.07 13.77 0.20
C GLY A 853 -24.51 13.70 -1.22
N GLN A 854 -23.19 13.83 -1.39
CA GLN A 854 -22.54 13.96 -2.70
C GLN A 854 -21.56 12.83 -3.03
N ARG A 855 -21.30 11.90 -2.09
CA ARG A 855 -20.34 10.81 -2.28
C ARG A 855 -20.95 9.68 -3.11
N PRO A 856 -20.28 9.21 -4.18
CA PRO A 856 -20.78 8.10 -4.98
C PRO A 856 -20.68 6.75 -4.22
N THR A 857 -19.59 6.53 -3.50
CA THR A 857 -19.23 5.24 -2.87
C THR A 857 -18.85 5.37 -1.38
N PRO A 858 -19.67 6.03 -0.54
CA PRO A 858 -19.34 6.21 0.87
C PRO A 858 -19.20 4.91 1.66
N GLU A 859 -19.80 3.82 1.19
CA GLU A 859 -19.63 2.48 1.75
C GLU A 859 -18.17 2.04 1.74
N THR A 860 -17.48 2.23 0.61
CA THR A 860 -16.09 1.83 0.42
C THR A 860 -15.16 2.72 1.24
N ASP A 861 -15.37 4.04 1.16
CA ASP A 861 -14.50 5.02 1.81
C ASP A 861 -14.57 4.92 3.35
N LEU A 862 -15.78 4.83 3.93
CA LEU A 862 -15.95 4.73 5.38
C LEU A 862 -15.44 3.40 5.95
N ALA A 863 -15.61 2.31 5.19
CA ALA A 863 -15.06 1.01 5.56
C ALA A 863 -13.52 1.01 5.52
N ALA A 864 -12.93 1.58 4.47
CA ALA A 864 -11.47 1.68 4.32
C ALA A 864 -10.81 2.49 5.44
N VAL A 865 -11.52 3.49 5.96
CA VAL A 865 -11.07 4.34 7.10
C VAL A 865 -11.32 3.68 8.46
N GLY A 866 -12.03 2.55 8.51
CA GLY A 866 -12.29 1.80 9.74
C GLY A 866 -13.24 2.52 10.70
N ILE A 867 -14.24 3.24 10.17
CA ILE A 867 -15.30 3.83 11.00
C ILE A 867 -16.08 2.70 11.69
N LYS A 868 -16.18 2.76 13.03
CA LYS A 868 -16.81 1.70 13.83
C LYS A 868 -18.33 1.89 13.94
N GLU A 869 -19.03 0.80 14.24
CA GLU A 869 -20.45 0.85 14.63
C GLU A 869 -20.62 1.46 16.03
N PRO A 870 -21.76 2.13 16.32
CA PRO A 870 -22.94 2.31 15.46
C PRO A 870 -22.85 3.48 14.46
N LEU A 871 -21.73 4.22 14.45
CA LEU A 871 -21.56 5.41 13.61
C LEU A 871 -21.55 5.05 12.11
N LEU A 872 -20.90 3.95 11.73
CA LEU A 872 -20.83 3.50 10.34
C LEU A 872 -22.21 3.30 9.72
N SER A 873 -23.06 2.46 10.29
CA SER A 873 -24.41 2.22 9.77
C SER A 873 -25.25 3.49 9.73
N TRP A 874 -25.11 4.37 10.72
CA TRP A 874 -25.82 5.64 10.75
C TRP A 874 -25.36 6.59 9.62
N LEU A 875 -24.07 6.71 9.36
CA LEU A 875 -23.55 7.51 8.25
C LEU A 875 -24.04 6.97 6.90
N LEU A 876 -23.99 5.66 6.69
CA LEU A 876 -24.46 5.03 5.46
C LEU A 876 -25.97 5.24 5.24
N GLY A 877 -26.76 5.27 6.32
CA GLY A 877 -28.19 5.61 6.25
C GLY A 877 -28.48 7.04 5.81
N SER A 878 -27.50 7.94 5.87
CA SER A 878 -27.63 9.34 5.43
C SER A 878 -27.26 9.58 3.97
N LYS A 879 -26.80 8.54 3.25
CA LYS A 879 -26.34 8.64 1.87
C LYS A 879 -27.38 9.30 0.97
N GLY A 880 -26.96 10.33 0.24
CA GLY A 880 -27.81 11.07 -0.70
C GLY A 880 -28.83 12.02 -0.05
N LEU A 881 -28.91 12.09 1.28
CA LEU A 881 -29.72 13.10 1.96
C LEU A 881 -29.06 14.48 1.83
N SER A 882 -29.88 15.50 1.63
CA SER A 882 -29.44 16.90 1.49
C SER A 882 -30.44 17.86 2.14
N GLY A 883 -29.97 19.06 2.46
CA GLY A 883 -30.78 20.16 2.99
C GLY A 883 -31.64 19.76 4.20
N VAL A 884 -32.95 20.00 4.13
CA VAL A 884 -33.87 19.73 5.25
C VAL A 884 -33.91 18.25 5.63
N ALA A 885 -33.76 17.33 4.66
CA ALA A 885 -33.75 15.90 4.95
C ALA A 885 -32.52 15.51 5.78
N ALA A 886 -31.34 16.02 5.41
CA ALA A 886 -30.11 15.81 6.18
C ALA A 886 -30.20 16.42 7.58
N ARG A 887 -30.71 17.65 7.70
CA ARG A 887 -30.94 18.29 8.99
C ARG A 887 -31.86 17.47 9.90
N ASN A 888 -32.97 16.96 9.37
CA ASN A 888 -33.91 16.15 10.14
C ASN A 888 -33.29 14.81 10.56
N TYR A 889 -32.48 14.21 9.68
CA TYR A 889 -31.73 12.99 9.99
C TYR A 889 -30.75 13.20 11.15
N LEU A 890 -29.95 14.27 11.11
CA LEU A 890 -29.05 14.66 12.21
C LEU A 890 -29.83 14.92 13.51
N ASN A 891 -30.99 15.57 13.43
CA ASN A 891 -31.83 15.84 14.60
C ASN A 891 -32.31 14.54 15.28
N SER A 892 -32.54 13.48 14.50
CA SER A 892 -32.93 12.16 15.01
C SER A 892 -31.78 11.30 15.57
N ALA A 893 -30.53 11.76 15.44
CA ALA A 893 -29.37 11.02 15.93
C ALA A 893 -29.41 10.81 17.46
N SER A 894 -29.09 9.60 17.91
CA SER A 894 -28.97 9.26 19.32
C SER A 894 -27.85 10.07 19.99
N GLN A 895 -27.85 10.13 21.33
CA GLN A 895 -26.75 10.77 22.05
C GLN A 895 -25.39 10.11 21.78
N GLU A 896 -25.37 8.79 21.57
CA GLU A 896 -24.16 8.04 21.26
C GLU A 896 -23.54 8.50 19.93
N ILE A 897 -24.35 8.61 18.88
CA ILE A 897 -23.91 9.13 17.58
C ILE A 897 -23.43 10.58 17.69
N ARG A 898 -24.16 11.43 18.44
CA ARG A 898 -23.79 12.85 18.61
C ARG A 898 -22.49 13.05 19.39
N LYS A 899 -22.13 12.12 20.27
CA LYS A 899 -20.88 12.14 21.04
C LYS A 899 -19.72 11.46 20.32
N SER A 900 -20.01 10.70 19.25
CA SER A 900 -18.98 10.02 18.46
C SER A 900 -18.23 11.03 17.59
N PHE A 901 -16.91 10.88 17.54
CA PHE A 901 -16.05 11.62 16.62
C PHE A 901 -14.92 10.72 16.10
N ILE A 902 -14.42 11.06 14.92
CA ILE A 902 -13.34 10.32 14.24
C ILE A 902 -11.96 10.78 14.73
N THR A 903 -10.91 10.01 14.44
CA THR A 903 -9.53 10.43 14.72
C THR A 903 -9.03 11.47 13.71
N ARG A 904 -7.92 12.15 14.00
CA ARG A 904 -7.28 13.07 13.03
C ARG A 904 -6.86 12.33 11.76
N LYS A 905 -6.32 11.11 11.89
CA LYS A 905 -5.97 10.23 10.76
C LYS A 905 -7.18 9.84 9.92
N GLN A 906 -8.30 9.46 10.56
CA GLN A 906 -9.52 9.14 9.83
C GLN A 906 -10.06 10.37 9.07
N GLN A 907 -10.00 11.55 9.69
CA GLN A 907 -10.34 12.81 9.02
C GLN A 907 -9.44 13.09 7.82
N TYR A 908 -8.13 12.90 7.97
CA TYR A 908 -7.15 13.00 6.88
C TYR A 908 -7.52 12.04 5.74
N GLN A 909 -7.75 10.76 6.05
CA GLN A 909 -8.02 9.73 5.05
C GLN A 909 -9.34 9.95 4.31
N LEU A 910 -10.37 10.46 4.99
CA LEU A 910 -11.64 10.86 4.34
C LEU A 910 -11.48 12.08 3.44
N PHE A 911 -10.51 12.96 3.71
CA PHE A 911 -10.26 14.13 2.86
C PHE A 911 -9.62 13.76 1.52
N VAL A 912 -8.83 12.68 1.44
CA VAL A 912 -8.18 12.23 0.20
C VAL A 912 -9.20 11.99 -0.94
N PRO A 913 -10.26 11.17 -0.78
CA PRO A 913 -11.27 11.02 -1.83
C PRO A 913 -12.12 12.29 -2.04
N VAL A 914 -12.19 13.20 -1.05
CA VAL A 914 -12.78 14.54 -1.26
C VAL A 914 -11.99 15.31 -2.30
N TYR A 915 -10.68 15.40 -2.12
CA TYR A 915 -9.78 16.09 -3.04
C TYR A 915 -9.85 15.51 -4.45
N GLU A 916 -9.75 14.19 -4.60
CA GLU A 916 -9.76 13.53 -5.92
C GLU A 916 -11.08 13.74 -6.66
N PHE A 917 -12.21 13.70 -5.95
CA PHE A 917 -13.50 14.01 -6.55
C PHE A 917 -13.56 15.46 -7.05
N MET A 918 -13.14 16.43 -6.23
CA MET A 918 -13.14 17.85 -6.63
C MET A 918 -12.18 18.12 -7.80
N LYS A 919 -11.01 17.48 -7.81
CA LYS A 919 -10.07 17.50 -8.94
C LYS A 919 -10.73 17.01 -10.22
N SER A 920 -11.44 15.88 -10.16
CA SER A 920 -12.14 15.33 -11.32
C SER A 920 -13.18 16.31 -11.89
N GLU A 921 -13.86 17.06 -11.03
CA GLU A 921 -14.83 18.08 -11.44
C GLU A 921 -14.17 19.31 -12.05
N VAL A 922 -13.04 19.79 -11.52
CA VAL A 922 -12.27 20.89 -12.14
C VAL A 922 -11.84 20.50 -13.56
N ILE A 923 -11.29 19.30 -13.73
CA ILE A 923 -10.82 18.78 -15.03
C ILE A 923 -12.01 18.65 -16.00
N ARG A 924 -13.08 17.98 -15.57
CA ARG A 924 -14.29 17.79 -16.39
C ARG A 924 -14.89 19.11 -16.86
N ILE A 925 -14.91 20.14 -16.01
CA ILE A 925 -15.41 21.47 -16.37
C ILE A 925 -14.44 22.18 -17.32
N SER A 926 -13.14 22.09 -17.06
CA SER A 926 -12.10 22.72 -17.89
C SER A 926 -12.00 22.12 -19.29
N ASP A 927 -12.32 20.83 -19.44
CA ASP A 927 -12.27 20.09 -20.70
C ASP A 927 -13.54 20.21 -21.56
N LYS A 928 -14.56 20.93 -21.11
CA LYS A 928 -15.74 21.20 -21.95
C LYS A 928 -15.32 21.99 -23.19
N ALA A 929 -15.89 21.64 -24.34
CA ALA A 929 -15.51 22.21 -25.63
C ALA A 929 -15.59 23.75 -25.67
N ASP A 930 -16.61 24.34 -25.03
CA ASP A 930 -16.78 25.79 -24.92
C ASP A 930 -15.72 26.43 -24.00
N VAL A 931 -15.40 25.79 -22.88
CA VAL A 931 -14.38 26.26 -21.93
C VAL A 931 -12.98 26.16 -22.55
N VAL A 932 -12.64 25.06 -23.21
CA VAL A 932 -11.40 24.89 -23.97
C VAL A 932 -11.30 25.91 -25.09
N HIS A 933 -12.40 26.15 -25.81
CA HIS A 933 -12.43 27.15 -26.88
C HIS A 933 -12.13 28.56 -26.36
N LEU A 934 -12.66 28.93 -25.19
CA LEU A 934 -12.48 30.25 -24.60
C LEU A 934 -11.14 30.44 -23.86
N TYR A 935 -10.66 29.40 -23.16
CA TYR A 935 -9.57 29.53 -22.18
C TYR A 935 -8.40 28.57 -22.40
N GLY A 936 -8.48 27.66 -23.37
CA GLY A 936 -7.45 26.65 -23.66
C GLY A 936 -7.56 25.39 -22.78
N HIS A 937 -6.72 24.39 -23.08
CA HIS A 937 -6.66 23.14 -22.33
C HIS A 937 -5.88 23.30 -21.02
N LEU A 938 -6.52 22.94 -19.90
CA LEU A 938 -5.85 22.89 -18.60
C LEU A 938 -5.02 21.60 -18.48
N ASN A 939 -3.70 21.73 -18.34
CA ASN A 939 -2.84 20.61 -17.98
C ASN A 939 -2.67 20.56 -16.46
N TRP A 940 -3.57 19.83 -15.80
CA TRP A 940 -3.62 19.75 -14.33
C TRP A 940 -2.27 19.37 -13.73
N ASP A 941 -1.62 18.30 -14.19
CA ASP A 941 -0.42 17.75 -13.56
C ASP A 941 0.79 18.68 -13.64
N SER A 942 0.81 19.61 -14.61
CA SER A 942 1.83 20.65 -14.74
C SER A 942 1.47 21.98 -14.05
N THR A 943 0.22 22.12 -13.59
CA THR A 943 -0.29 23.34 -12.95
C THR A 943 0.32 23.50 -11.55
N ASN A 944 0.64 24.74 -11.18
CA ASN A 944 1.24 25.09 -9.90
C ASN A 944 0.38 24.55 -8.74
N PRO A 945 0.96 23.89 -7.72
CA PRO A 945 0.21 23.31 -6.61
C PRO A 945 -0.69 24.30 -5.87
N LYS A 946 -0.28 25.58 -5.73
CA LYS A 946 -1.12 26.62 -5.11
C LYS A 946 -2.37 26.94 -5.94
N ILE A 947 -2.26 26.93 -7.27
CA ILE A 947 -3.40 27.12 -8.18
C ILE A 947 -4.32 25.89 -8.10
N GLN A 948 -3.76 24.69 -8.09
CA GLN A 948 -4.53 23.45 -7.93
C GLN A 948 -5.36 23.50 -6.64
N ASP A 949 -4.72 23.75 -5.50
CA ASP A 949 -5.40 23.82 -4.19
C ASP A 949 -6.48 24.91 -4.15
N MET A 950 -6.21 26.08 -4.73
CA MET A 950 -7.21 27.14 -4.82
C MET A 950 -8.40 26.72 -5.71
N ALA A 951 -8.14 26.07 -6.84
CA ALA A 951 -9.20 25.58 -7.72
C ALA A 951 -10.08 24.53 -7.03
N ILE A 952 -9.48 23.66 -6.20
CA ILE A 952 -10.20 22.71 -5.36
C ILE A 952 -11.07 23.44 -4.34
N ASP A 953 -10.54 24.42 -3.62
CA ASP A 953 -11.32 25.23 -2.67
C ASP A 953 -12.50 25.96 -3.36
N LEU A 954 -12.27 26.51 -4.55
CA LEU A 954 -13.29 27.20 -5.34
C LEU A 954 -14.40 26.25 -5.79
N ILE A 955 -14.06 25.06 -6.31
CA ILE A 955 -15.06 24.05 -6.67
C ILE A 955 -15.82 23.58 -5.43
N TYR A 956 -15.10 23.29 -4.34
CA TYR A 956 -15.69 22.77 -3.11
C TYR A 956 -16.74 23.73 -2.53
N ARG A 957 -16.43 25.03 -2.42
CA ARG A 957 -17.39 26.04 -1.92
C ARG A 957 -18.53 26.33 -2.91
N GLY A 958 -18.34 26.00 -4.19
CA GLY A 958 -19.25 26.38 -5.27
C GLY A 958 -18.96 27.75 -5.91
N ASP A 959 -17.75 28.29 -5.73
CA ASP A 959 -17.30 29.54 -6.34
C ASP A 959 -16.85 29.42 -7.79
N TYR A 960 -16.59 28.20 -8.25
CA TYR A 960 -16.09 27.97 -9.61
C TYR A 960 -17.21 28.09 -10.66
N THR A 961 -17.90 29.23 -10.66
CA THR A 961 -19.02 29.56 -11.55
C THR A 961 -18.51 29.98 -12.94
N GLY A 962 -19.42 30.20 -13.89
CA GLY A 962 -19.07 30.74 -15.21
C GLY A 962 -18.32 32.07 -15.14
N ASP A 963 -18.82 32.98 -14.30
CA ASP A 963 -18.23 34.31 -14.10
C ASP A 963 -16.85 34.23 -13.45
N ALA A 964 -16.70 33.39 -12.42
CA ALA A 964 -15.40 33.16 -11.79
C ALA A 964 -14.40 32.60 -12.81
N ARG A 965 -14.80 31.60 -13.61
CA ARG A 965 -13.95 31.04 -14.67
C ARG A 965 -13.54 32.08 -15.72
N ALA A 966 -14.41 33.01 -16.07
CA ALA A 966 -14.05 34.11 -16.98
C ALA A 966 -12.90 34.96 -16.45
N LEU A 967 -12.74 35.03 -15.11
CA LEU A 967 -11.66 35.76 -14.45
C LEU A 967 -10.40 34.92 -14.25
N ILE A 968 -10.54 33.62 -13.92
CA ILE A 968 -9.40 32.81 -13.44
C ILE A 968 -8.95 31.68 -14.37
N GLN A 969 -9.84 31.12 -15.21
CA GLN A 969 -9.56 29.88 -15.95
C GLN A 969 -8.36 30.03 -16.89
N ARG A 970 -8.23 31.18 -17.56
CA ARG A 970 -7.08 31.43 -18.44
C ARG A 970 -5.76 31.49 -17.68
N HIS A 971 -5.74 32.05 -16.47
CA HIS A 971 -4.55 32.07 -15.63
C HIS A 971 -4.19 30.66 -15.14
N MET A 972 -5.19 29.82 -14.87
CA MET A 972 -4.97 28.40 -14.56
C MET A 972 -4.37 27.65 -15.76
N THR A 973 -4.94 27.78 -16.96
CA THR A 973 -4.42 27.17 -18.20
C THR A 973 -2.98 27.61 -18.49
N ASN A 974 -2.68 28.91 -18.27
CA ASN A 974 -1.36 29.48 -18.49
C ASN A 974 -0.37 29.19 -17.36
N ASN A 975 -0.81 28.55 -16.28
CA ASN A 975 -0.04 28.31 -15.06
C ASN A 975 0.56 29.60 -14.46
N ASP A 976 -0.17 30.72 -14.55
CA ASP A 976 0.27 32.05 -14.11
C ASP A 976 -0.20 32.32 -12.68
N LEU A 977 0.62 31.91 -11.71
CA LEU A 977 0.32 32.08 -10.29
C LEU A 977 0.19 33.57 -9.91
N SER A 978 0.99 34.46 -10.50
CA SER A 978 0.97 35.88 -10.10
C SER A 978 -0.33 36.55 -10.50
N ALA A 979 -0.77 36.37 -11.76
CA ALA A 979 -2.02 36.94 -12.23
C ALA A 979 -3.24 36.25 -11.59
N PHE A 980 -3.18 34.94 -11.39
CA PHE A 980 -4.20 34.21 -10.66
C PHE A 980 -4.35 34.75 -9.22
N SER A 981 -3.24 34.92 -8.49
CA SER A 981 -3.24 35.47 -7.14
C SER A 981 -3.72 36.91 -7.08
N ALA A 982 -3.41 37.74 -8.07
CA ALA A 982 -3.94 39.10 -8.15
C ALA A 982 -5.47 39.13 -8.31
N VAL A 983 -6.03 38.18 -9.07
CA VAL A 983 -7.50 38.05 -9.23
C VAL A 983 -8.15 37.51 -7.96
N ILE A 984 -7.57 36.48 -7.31
CA ILE A 984 -8.07 35.96 -6.04
C ILE A 984 -7.98 37.01 -4.92
N GLY A 985 -6.92 37.81 -4.91
CA GLY A 985 -6.66 38.87 -3.93
C GLY A 985 -7.51 40.12 -4.09
N ASP A 986 -8.26 40.26 -5.18
CA ASP A 986 -9.14 41.41 -5.38
C ASP A 986 -10.52 41.17 -4.77
N ARG A 987 -10.76 41.78 -3.60
CA ARG A 987 -12.00 41.58 -2.85
C ARG A 987 -13.26 41.94 -3.65
N SER A 988 -13.20 42.88 -4.59
CA SER A 988 -14.38 43.27 -5.37
C SER A 988 -14.88 42.15 -6.29
N LYS A 989 -14.03 41.17 -6.61
CA LYS A 989 -14.37 40.00 -7.44
C LYS A 989 -15.01 38.85 -6.65
N TRP A 990 -14.95 38.90 -5.32
CA TRP A 990 -15.34 37.80 -4.42
C TRP A 990 -16.33 38.25 -3.33
N GLY A 991 -17.29 39.11 -3.67
CA GLY A 991 -18.21 39.73 -2.69
C GLY A 991 -19.06 38.74 -1.87
N ASN A 992 -19.34 37.54 -2.40
CA ASN A 992 -20.11 36.49 -1.74
C ASN A 992 -19.25 35.51 -0.90
N VAL A 993 -17.94 35.75 -0.80
CA VAL A 993 -17.03 34.94 0.01
C VAL A 993 -16.88 35.58 1.40
N PRO A 994 -17.09 34.85 2.50
CA PRO A 994 -16.89 35.37 3.85
C PRO A 994 -15.46 35.89 4.10
N ASP A 995 -15.30 36.92 4.92
CA ASP A 995 -14.02 37.60 5.16
C ASP A 995 -12.90 36.66 5.61
N ASP A 996 -13.19 35.76 6.55
CA ASP A 996 -12.23 34.77 7.03
C ASP A 996 -11.70 33.88 5.88
N ARG A 997 -12.61 33.35 5.06
CA ARG A 997 -12.23 32.47 3.94
C ARG A 997 -11.50 33.23 2.84
N PHE A 998 -11.93 34.46 2.54
CA PHE A 998 -11.23 35.33 1.60
C PHE A 998 -9.79 35.59 2.06
N ASN A 999 -9.60 35.99 3.32
CA ASN A 999 -8.26 36.27 3.86
C ASN A 999 -7.37 35.02 3.83
N LYS A 1000 -7.90 33.85 4.21
CA LYS A 1000 -7.15 32.58 4.13
C LYS A 1000 -6.74 32.23 2.70
N ARG A 1001 -7.60 32.49 1.70
CA ARG A 1001 -7.24 32.30 0.29
C ARG A 1001 -6.08 33.20 -0.12
N VAL A 1002 -6.14 34.47 0.26
CA VAL A 1002 -5.10 35.45 -0.05
C VAL A 1002 -3.79 35.08 0.63
N ASP A 1003 -3.83 34.74 1.92
CA ASP A 1003 -2.64 34.36 2.69
C ASP A 1003 -2.00 33.07 2.19
N TYR A 1004 -2.80 32.10 1.71
CA TYR A 1004 -2.28 30.87 1.12
C TYR A 1004 -1.51 31.12 -0.19
N LEU A 1005 -1.95 32.10 -0.97
CA LEU A 1005 -1.35 32.45 -2.26
C LEU A 1005 -0.12 33.36 -2.15
N ARG A 1006 0.05 34.06 -1.02
CA ARG A 1006 1.30 34.75 -0.64
C ARG A 1006 2.39 33.73 -0.36
#